data_AF-A0A355GKJ0-F1
#
_entry.id   AF-A0A355GKJ0-F1
#
_cell.length_a   1.000
_cell.length_b   1.000
_cell.length_c   1.000
_cell.angle_alpha   90.00
_cell.angle_beta   90.00
_cell.angle_gamma   90.00
#
_symmetry.space_group_name_H-M   'P 1'
#
loop_
_entity.id
_entity.type
_entity.pdbx_description
1 polymer ?
#
loop_
_entity_poly.entity_id
_entity_poly.type
_entity_poly.pdbx_seq_one_letter_code
_entity_poly.pdbx_strand_id
1 'polypeptide(L)'
;MSEIDAAQKLYERGATHFASGELEQALLCFDELLQLDPLSAQAHNGRGAVLFSRGELESTIAEYNEAIRLDADYAKAYFNRGQYFIATKQYERSIEDFSHYIELGEEKADVYGNRGYVYFLQGETNAAISDFDQSIELDATSAWTFNCRGCAHFKIEDFDSAIKDYEEAIRLNPDYANAYLNRGRVFHEIEEFDLAISDFDKSLSLEPANSDALYYRAITWWEKDELQKAIEDLTEAIRLNPKFLRAYKKRSRIWDEIGESEKAEQDLDRADELTNSETNQGNSMNNRKILVSQLLEKHFAPTPLDNIIITERRFPERVRADLQKAIDSLVAEQSQLLHFCGVRKQHRHEGVNFSELLLQDRHDPALSVPPQYEEIDVGEDETVRCLKDGLWLLEQDGQKYALFLEPPSQIGRMTGIRFQVATVNDEFGTKISDTFFKRLEKAIFESACYRGKILSLELQNDYMGVSSGITVHKLKTIDREQVILPRKTLELLERNVIQFVAQRGRLNELGISTKKGLLFYGPPGTGKTHTIHFLAGALEGHTSLLISAEQVSMLSEYMTLARLLQPSIVVLEDVDLIARERTTMNGGCEEVLLNKLLNEMDGLKQDADILFILTTNRPETLESALASRPGRIDQAIEFPLPDEEGRAKLIRLYSYGITVSDDVV
;
A
#
# COMPACT_ATOMS: atom_id res chain seq x y z
N MET A 1 -5.63 43.52 -43.05
CA MET A 1 -5.70 42.39 -42.10
C MET A 1 -4.86 42.80 -40.90
N SER A 2 -5.45 42.82 -39.70
CA SER A 2 -4.67 43.02 -38.46
C SER A 2 -3.73 41.84 -38.27
N GLU A 3 -2.61 42.03 -37.56
CA GLU A 3 -1.68 40.95 -37.21
C GLU A 3 -2.38 39.79 -36.48
N ILE A 4 -3.41 40.10 -35.67
CA ILE A 4 -4.29 39.13 -35.00
C ILE A 4 -5.05 38.23 -36.00
N ASP A 5 -5.57 38.80 -37.10
CA ASP A 5 -6.28 38.03 -38.13
C ASP A 5 -5.34 37.16 -38.96
N ALA A 6 -4.06 37.57 -39.10
CA ALA A 6 -3.04 36.76 -39.74
C ALA A 6 -2.61 35.57 -38.85
N ALA A 7 -2.41 35.81 -37.55
CA ALA A 7 -2.04 34.80 -36.57
C ALA A 7 -3.12 33.70 -36.44
N GLN A 8 -4.39 34.09 -36.32
CA GLN A 8 -5.51 33.15 -36.26
C GLN A 8 -5.62 32.26 -37.51
N LYS A 9 -5.43 32.85 -38.70
CA LYS A 9 -5.43 32.08 -39.97
C LYS A 9 -4.28 31.09 -40.06
N LEU A 10 -3.09 31.46 -39.58
CA LEU A 10 -1.95 30.55 -39.54
C LEU A 10 -2.21 29.37 -38.60
N TYR A 11 -2.81 29.62 -37.42
CA TYR A 11 -3.21 28.56 -36.50
C TYR A 11 -4.23 27.60 -37.14
N GLU A 12 -5.30 28.13 -37.73
CA GLU A 12 -6.35 27.32 -38.37
C GLU A 12 -5.80 26.49 -39.55
N ARG A 13 -4.92 27.09 -40.36
CA ARG A 13 -4.24 26.39 -41.46
C ARG A 13 -3.32 25.28 -40.93
N GLY A 14 -2.53 25.57 -39.89
CA GLY A 14 -1.65 24.59 -39.25
C GLY A 14 -2.42 23.41 -38.66
N ALA A 15 -3.53 23.68 -37.95
CA ALA A 15 -4.41 22.65 -37.40
C ALA A 15 -5.05 21.79 -38.50
N THR A 16 -5.43 22.40 -39.63
CA THR A 16 -5.99 21.68 -40.79
C THR A 16 -4.95 20.76 -41.44
N HIS A 17 -3.71 21.25 -41.64
CA HIS A 17 -2.63 20.41 -42.15
C HIS A 17 -2.31 19.25 -41.21
N PHE A 18 -2.30 19.50 -39.89
CA PHE A 18 -2.09 18.45 -38.90
C PHE A 18 -3.18 17.37 -38.96
N ALA A 19 -4.45 17.77 -39.03
CA ALA A 19 -5.58 16.85 -39.17
C ALA A 19 -5.53 16.02 -40.47
N SER A 20 -4.95 16.57 -41.54
CA SER A 20 -4.72 15.87 -42.82
C SER A 20 -3.45 15.02 -42.85
N GLY A 21 -2.66 14.97 -41.76
CA GLY A 21 -1.39 14.25 -41.68
C GLY A 21 -0.21 14.94 -42.38
N GLU A 22 -0.39 16.18 -42.85
CA GLU A 22 0.62 17.00 -43.52
C GLU A 22 1.54 17.67 -42.48
N LEU A 23 2.31 16.84 -41.76
CA LEU A 23 3.08 17.25 -40.58
C LEU A 23 4.14 18.33 -40.88
N GLU A 24 4.68 18.40 -42.10
CA GLU A 24 5.68 19.41 -42.47
C GLU A 24 5.06 20.78 -42.71
N GLN A 25 3.92 20.80 -43.40
CA GLN A 25 3.12 22.00 -43.66
C GLN A 25 2.53 22.53 -42.35
N ALA A 26 2.08 21.65 -41.46
CA ALA A 26 1.59 22.02 -40.13
C ALA A 26 2.70 22.70 -39.30
N LEU A 27 3.89 22.09 -39.27
CA LEU A 27 5.04 22.65 -38.54
C LEU A 27 5.41 24.05 -39.05
N LEU A 28 5.49 24.22 -40.38
CA LEU A 28 5.79 25.52 -41.00
C LEU A 28 4.76 26.59 -40.60
N CYS A 29 3.47 26.24 -40.55
CA CYS A 29 2.43 27.18 -40.12
C CYS A 29 2.60 27.61 -38.66
N PHE A 30 2.94 26.70 -37.76
CA PHE A 30 3.17 27.02 -36.35
C PHE A 30 4.48 27.78 -36.12
N ASP A 31 5.52 27.51 -36.90
CA ASP A 31 6.77 28.28 -36.85
C ASP A 31 6.58 29.71 -37.40
N GLU A 32 5.86 29.88 -38.52
CA GLU A 32 5.46 31.19 -39.02
C GLU A 32 4.61 31.96 -37.99
N LEU A 33 3.69 31.26 -37.31
CA LEU A 33 2.87 31.83 -36.25
C LEU A 33 3.73 32.31 -35.07
N LEU A 34 4.72 31.52 -34.63
CA LEU A 34 5.61 31.89 -33.53
C LEU A 34 6.62 32.98 -33.90
N GLN A 35 6.93 33.18 -35.19
CA GLN A 35 7.67 34.36 -35.64
C GLN A 35 6.83 35.65 -35.54
N LEU A 36 5.51 35.54 -35.74
CA LEU A 36 4.57 36.65 -35.70
C LEU A 36 4.14 36.98 -34.26
N ASP A 37 3.90 35.94 -33.46
CA ASP A 37 3.52 36.01 -32.04
C ASP A 37 4.26 34.93 -31.23
N PRO A 38 5.45 35.26 -30.68
CA PRO A 38 6.23 34.34 -29.85
C PRO A 38 5.57 33.96 -28.52
N LEU A 39 4.49 34.63 -28.11
CA LEU A 39 3.79 34.36 -26.85
C LEU A 39 2.52 33.52 -27.06
N SER A 40 2.31 33.00 -28.27
CA SER A 40 1.13 32.19 -28.60
C SER A 40 1.20 30.79 -27.99
N ALA A 41 0.50 30.57 -26.87
CA ALA A 41 0.35 29.25 -26.25
C ALA A 41 -0.27 28.22 -27.21
N GLN A 42 -1.21 28.65 -28.05
CA GLN A 42 -1.85 27.79 -29.06
C GLN A 42 -0.85 27.29 -30.12
N ALA A 43 0.08 28.14 -30.54
CA ALA A 43 1.11 27.78 -31.51
C ALA A 43 2.13 26.80 -30.94
N HIS A 44 2.61 27.03 -29.70
CA HIS A 44 3.48 26.10 -28.99
C HIS A 44 2.80 24.73 -28.81
N ASN A 45 1.55 24.67 -28.38
CA ASN A 45 0.81 23.42 -28.27
C ASN A 45 0.61 22.72 -29.62
N GLY A 46 0.28 23.48 -30.68
CA GLY A 46 0.14 22.94 -32.04
C GLY A 46 1.44 22.35 -32.56
N ARG A 47 2.56 23.05 -32.35
CA ARG A 47 3.91 22.57 -32.69
C ARG A 47 4.30 21.33 -31.88
N GLY A 48 4.03 21.33 -30.58
CA GLY A 48 4.24 20.16 -29.71
C GLY A 48 3.50 18.91 -30.21
N ALA A 49 2.24 19.06 -30.66
CA ALA A 49 1.47 17.97 -31.24
C ALA A 49 2.10 17.41 -32.54
N VAL A 50 2.59 18.28 -33.42
CA VAL A 50 3.30 17.86 -34.64
C VAL A 50 4.58 17.10 -34.30
N LEU A 51 5.37 17.60 -33.35
CA LEU A 51 6.61 16.96 -32.89
C LEU A 51 6.34 15.61 -32.24
N PHE A 52 5.24 15.49 -31.48
CA PHE A 52 4.82 14.24 -30.88
C PHE A 52 4.51 13.18 -31.93
N SER A 53 3.77 13.55 -32.98
CA SER A 53 3.49 12.65 -34.12
C SER A 53 4.74 12.25 -34.90
N ARG A 54 5.83 13.02 -34.81
CA ARG A 54 7.15 12.67 -35.39
C ARG A 54 8.02 11.83 -34.46
N GLY A 55 7.63 11.63 -33.20
CA GLY A 55 8.41 10.93 -32.19
C GLY A 55 9.53 11.75 -31.56
N GLU A 56 9.53 13.08 -31.71
CA GLU A 56 10.54 13.99 -31.17
C GLU A 56 10.25 14.34 -29.69
N LEU A 57 10.35 13.34 -28.81
CA LEU A 57 9.81 13.39 -27.44
C LEU A 57 10.36 14.50 -26.55
N GLU A 58 11.65 14.85 -26.65
CA GLU A 58 12.27 15.93 -25.85
C GLU A 58 11.76 17.30 -26.27
N SER A 59 11.64 17.53 -27.58
CA SER A 59 11.09 18.77 -28.13
C SER A 59 9.60 18.89 -27.81
N THR A 60 8.83 17.79 -27.89
CA THR A 60 7.40 17.77 -27.55
C THR A 60 7.13 18.29 -26.14
N ILE A 61 7.83 17.77 -25.13
CA ILE A 61 7.58 18.17 -23.74
C ILE A 61 7.97 19.62 -23.48
N ALA A 62 9.04 20.10 -24.14
CA ALA A 62 9.45 21.50 -24.04
C ALA A 62 8.36 22.44 -24.58
N GLU A 63 7.76 22.11 -25.74
CA GLU A 63 6.69 22.91 -26.34
C GLU A 63 5.40 22.93 -25.51
N TYR A 64 4.99 21.79 -24.95
CA TYR A 64 3.81 21.76 -24.07
C TYR A 64 4.03 22.52 -22.76
N ASN A 65 5.22 22.41 -22.16
CA ASN A 65 5.57 23.18 -20.97
C ASN A 65 5.58 24.67 -21.26
N GLU A 66 6.07 25.08 -22.43
CA GLU A 66 6.08 26.49 -22.83
C GLU A 66 4.66 27.02 -23.08
N ALA A 67 3.80 26.24 -23.72
CA ALA A 67 2.39 26.61 -23.90
C ALA A 67 1.69 26.87 -22.54
N ILE A 68 1.90 25.99 -21.55
CA ILE A 68 1.35 26.14 -20.20
C ILE A 68 1.99 27.30 -19.43
N ARG A 69 3.29 27.55 -19.63
CA ARG A 69 3.98 28.70 -19.02
C ARG A 69 3.43 30.03 -19.53
N LEU A 70 3.07 30.08 -20.82
CA LEU A 70 2.54 31.28 -21.48
C LEU A 70 1.06 31.51 -21.13
N ASP A 71 0.27 30.44 -21.04
CA ASP A 71 -1.14 30.48 -20.66
C ASP A 71 -1.47 29.28 -19.77
N ALA A 72 -1.54 29.53 -18.46
CA ALA A 72 -1.79 28.49 -17.46
C ALA A 72 -3.23 27.95 -17.52
N ASP A 73 -4.16 28.67 -18.15
CA ASP A 73 -5.57 28.28 -18.28
C ASP A 73 -5.84 27.58 -19.64
N TYR A 74 -4.80 27.34 -20.44
CA TYR A 74 -4.95 26.72 -21.76
C TYR A 74 -5.10 25.20 -21.67
N ALA A 75 -6.34 24.76 -21.38
CA ALA A 75 -6.70 23.36 -21.14
C ALA A 75 -6.14 22.37 -22.18
N LYS A 76 -6.21 22.70 -23.49
CA LYS A 76 -5.70 21.83 -24.57
C LYS A 76 -4.23 21.43 -24.41
N ALA A 77 -3.38 22.28 -23.82
CA ALA A 77 -1.99 21.93 -23.57
C ALA A 77 -1.84 20.84 -22.49
N TYR A 78 -2.64 20.90 -21.42
CA TYR A 78 -2.69 19.84 -20.42
C TYR A 78 -3.20 18.52 -21.02
N PHE A 79 -4.27 18.55 -21.82
CA PHE A 79 -4.76 17.33 -22.48
C PHE A 79 -3.70 16.66 -23.36
N ASN A 80 -3.01 17.46 -24.19
CA ASN A 80 -1.97 16.94 -25.08
C ASN A 80 -0.74 16.45 -24.32
N ARG A 81 -0.33 17.15 -23.25
CA ARG A 81 0.78 16.74 -22.39
C ARG A 81 0.44 15.49 -21.57
N GLY A 82 -0.80 15.36 -21.13
CA GLY A 82 -1.35 14.16 -20.50
C GLY A 82 -1.24 12.93 -21.42
N GLN A 83 -1.60 13.06 -22.70
CA GLN A 83 -1.41 11.99 -23.69
C GLN A 83 0.07 11.65 -23.95
N TYR A 84 0.93 12.66 -24.00
CA TYR A 84 2.38 12.45 -24.06
C TYR A 84 2.88 11.62 -22.86
N PHE A 85 2.38 11.91 -21.66
CA PHE A 85 2.72 11.16 -20.47
C PHE A 85 2.19 9.72 -20.48
N ILE A 86 1.02 9.44 -21.08
CA ILE A 86 0.59 8.05 -21.34
C ILE A 86 1.61 7.33 -22.22
N ALA A 87 1.98 7.92 -23.36
CA ALA A 87 2.89 7.29 -24.33
C ALA A 87 4.29 7.06 -23.77
N THR A 88 4.75 7.92 -22.86
CA THR A 88 6.03 7.80 -22.15
C THR A 88 5.94 7.05 -20.82
N LYS A 89 4.75 6.48 -20.50
CA LYS A 89 4.47 5.70 -19.29
C LYS A 89 4.69 6.44 -17.96
N GLN A 90 4.50 7.76 -17.97
CA GLN A 90 4.53 8.62 -16.77
C GLN A 90 3.09 8.85 -16.27
N TYR A 91 2.46 7.81 -15.72
CA TYR A 91 1.02 7.78 -15.47
C TYR A 91 0.55 8.82 -14.45
N GLU A 92 1.31 9.06 -13.39
CA GLU A 92 0.96 10.03 -12.34
C GLU A 92 0.85 11.45 -12.91
N ARG A 93 1.83 11.85 -13.73
CA ARG A 93 1.83 13.16 -14.40
C ARG A 93 0.69 13.30 -15.41
N SER A 94 0.30 12.20 -16.05
CA SER A 94 -0.83 12.18 -16.97
C SER A 94 -2.15 12.47 -16.23
N ILE A 95 -2.35 11.85 -15.06
CA ILE A 95 -3.51 12.08 -14.21
C ILE A 95 -3.55 13.51 -13.68
N GLU A 96 -2.41 14.06 -13.26
CA GLU A 96 -2.30 15.47 -12.85
C GLU A 96 -2.77 16.40 -13.97
N ASP A 97 -2.28 16.19 -15.20
CA ASP A 97 -2.66 17.02 -16.35
C ASP A 97 -4.15 16.91 -16.72
N PHE A 98 -4.72 15.70 -16.74
CA PHE A 98 -6.15 15.55 -17.01
C PHE A 98 -7.03 16.08 -15.88
N SER A 99 -6.59 15.97 -14.62
CA SER A 99 -7.33 16.52 -13.49
C SER A 99 -7.32 18.04 -13.54
N HIS A 100 -6.19 18.65 -13.87
CA HIS A 100 -6.11 20.09 -14.04
C HIS A 100 -6.92 20.58 -15.24
N TYR A 101 -6.95 19.83 -16.36
CA TYR A 101 -7.87 20.10 -17.47
C TYR A 101 -9.32 20.22 -16.99
N ILE A 102 -9.77 19.29 -16.15
CA ILE A 102 -11.13 19.26 -15.60
C ILE A 102 -11.36 20.44 -14.63
N GLU A 103 -10.37 20.79 -13.80
CA GLU A 103 -10.43 21.94 -12.88
C GLU A 103 -10.61 23.28 -13.59
N LEU A 104 -10.10 23.41 -14.82
CA LEU A 104 -10.32 24.58 -15.68
C LEU A 104 -11.77 24.72 -16.18
N GLY A 105 -12.65 23.76 -15.85
CA GLY A 105 -14.09 23.80 -16.15
C GLY A 105 -14.46 23.32 -17.55
N GLU A 106 -13.53 22.72 -18.29
CA GLU A 106 -13.83 22.06 -19.55
C GLU A 106 -14.25 20.60 -19.30
N GLU A 107 -15.56 20.34 -19.29
CA GLU A 107 -16.10 18.97 -19.20
C GLU A 107 -16.16 18.33 -20.59
N LYS A 108 -15.18 17.48 -20.92
CA LYS A 108 -15.19 16.69 -22.16
C LYS A 108 -15.03 15.20 -21.88
N ALA A 109 -15.81 14.40 -22.60
CA ALA A 109 -15.83 12.95 -22.46
C ALA A 109 -14.44 12.32 -22.66
N ASP A 110 -13.71 12.75 -23.68
CA ASP A 110 -12.38 12.23 -24.01
C ASP A 110 -11.34 12.40 -22.89
N VAL A 111 -11.44 13.46 -22.09
CA VAL A 111 -10.55 13.71 -20.95
C VAL A 111 -10.80 12.69 -19.84
N TYR A 112 -12.07 12.50 -19.45
CA TYR A 112 -12.45 11.48 -18.47
C TYR A 112 -12.12 10.07 -18.97
N GLY A 113 -12.40 9.76 -20.25
CA GLY A 113 -12.04 8.47 -20.84
C GLY A 113 -10.53 8.21 -20.80
N ASN A 114 -9.71 9.19 -21.14
CA ASN A 114 -8.25 9.05 -21.07
C ASN A 114 -7.74 8.93 -19.64
N ARG A 115 -8.23 9.74 -18.69
CA ARG A 115 -7.83 9.65 -17.28
C ARG A 115 -8.25 8.32 -16.65
N GLY A 116 -9.47 7.85 -16.95
CA GLY A 116 -9.94 6.51 -16.57
C GLY A 116 -9.07 5.40 -17.12
N TYR A 117 -8.59 5.53 -18.36
CA TYR A 117 -7.63 4.58 -18.93
C TYR A 117 -6.29 4.58 -18.19
N VAL A 118 -5.79 5.75 -17.77
CA VAL A 118 -4.57 5.82 -16.95
C VAL A 118 -4.76 5.18 -15.58
N TYR A 119 -5.87 5.45 -14.89
CA TYR A 119 -6.21 4.77 -13.63
C TYR A 119 -6.26 3.25 -13.80
N PHE A 120 -6.84 2.77 -14.92
CA PHE A 120 -6.88 1.34 -15.23
C PHE A 120 -5.48 0.74 -15.38
N LEU A 121 -4.55 1.45 -16.05
CA LEU A 121 -3.15 1.03 -16.20
C LEU A 121 -2.39 0.98 -14.88
N GLN A 122 -2.65 1.89 -13.94
CA GLN A 122 -2.07 1.88 -12.60
C GLN A 122 -2.71 0.85 -11.66
N GLY A 123 -3.89 0.34 -12.03
CA GLY A 123 -4.62 -0.67 -11.25
C GLY A 123 -5.68 -0.10 -10.32
N GLU A 124 -5.91 1.21 -10.35
CA GLU A 124 -6.98 1.91 -9.64
C GLU A 124 -8.33 1.69 -10.33
N THR A 125 -8.82 0.45 -10.26
CA THR A 125 -9.92 -0.02 -11.12
C THR A 125 -11.26 0.69 -10.83
N ASN A 126 -11.55 1.03 -9.57
CA ASN A 126 -12.77 1.75 -9.22
C ASN A 126 -12.74 3.22 -9.70
N ALA A 127 -11.58 3.89 -9.60
CA ALA A 127 -11.40 5.24 -10.12
C ALA A 127 -11.55 5.25 -11.65
N ALA A 128 -10.99 4.23 -12.32
CA ALA A 128 -11.17 4.04 -13.75
C ALA A 128 -12.64 3.90 -14.16
N ILE A 129 -13.41 3.05 -13.47
CA ILE A 129 -14.85 2.87 -13.74
C ILE A 129 -15.59 4.20 -13.58
N SER A 130 -15.34 4.93 -12.48
CA SER A 130 -15.99 6.23 -12.23
C SER A 130 -15.71 7.24 -13.35
N ASP A 131 -14.47 7.31 -13.84
CA ASP A 131 -14.10 8.21 -14.94
C ASP A 131 -14.71 7.76 -16.28
N PHE A 132 -14.76 6.45 -16.55
CA PHE A 132 -15.45 5.95 -17.73
C PHE A 132 -16.96 6.21 -17.69
N ASP A 133 -17.59 6.08 -16.51
CA ASP A 133 -19.00 6.41 -16.31
C ASP A 133 -19.26 7.89 -16.63
N GLN A 134 -18.41 8.79 -16.10
CA GLN A 134 -18.50 10.21 -16.40
C GLN A 134 -18.29 10.51 -17.89
N SER A 135 -17.32 9.84 -18.53
CA SER A 135 -17.09 9.95 -19.96
C SER A 135 -18.32 9.54 -20.78
N ILE A 136 -18.98 8.44 -20.40
CA ILE A 136 -20.16 7.91 -21.09
C ILE A 136 -21.40 8.78 -20.84
N GLU A 137 -21.54 9.35 -19.64
CA GLU A 137 -22.60 10.31 -19.33
C GLU A 137 -22.49 11.57 -20.21
N LEU A 138 -21.26 12.04 -20.45
CA LEU A 138 -21.00 13.18 -21.32
C LEU A 138 -21.18 12.83 -22.80
N ASP A 139 -20.68 11.67 -23.25
CA ASP A 139 -20.82 11.19 -24.63
C ASP A 139 -20.81 9.65 -24.71
N ALA A 140 -21.99 9.08 -24.94
CA ALA A 140 -22.20 7.64 -25.07
C ALA A 140 -21.92 7.08 -26.48
N THR A 141 -21.12 7.77 -27.32
CA THR A 141 -20.80 7.31 -28.68
C THR A 141 -19.41 6.67 -28.82
N SER A 142 -18.60 6.70 -27.77
CA SER A 142 -17.23 6.18 -27.80
C SER A 142 -17.17 4.66 -27.53
N ALA A 143 -17.09 3.87 -28.60
CA ALA A 143 -16.90 2.42 -28.52
C ALA A 143 -15.64 2.03 -27.72
N TRP A 144 -14.58 2.84 -27.81
CA TRP A 144 -13.34 2.65 -27.04
C TRP A 144 -13.58 2.76 -25.53
N THR A 145 -14.37 3.75 -25.09
CA THR A 145 -14.66 3.97 -23.66
C THR A 145 -15.45 2.80 -23.08
N PHE A 146 -16.48 2.34 -23.79
CA PHE A 146 -17.22 1.13 -23.40
C PHE A 146 -16.31 -0.10 -23.32
N ASN A 147 -15.45 -0.33 -24.32
CA ASN A 147 -14.50 -1.45 -24.26
C ASN A 147 -13.52 -1.32 -23.07
N CYS A 148 -13.04 -0.12 -22.77
CA CYS A 148 -12.15 0.11 -21.63
C CYS A 148 -12.85 -0.09 -20.28
N ARG A 149 -14.09 0.38 -20.12
CA ARG A 149 -14.91 0.12 -18.93
C ARG A 149 -15.23 -1.36 -18.77
N GLY A 150 -15.55 -2.05 -19.87
CA GLY A 150 -15.71 -3.51 -19.89
C GLY A 150 -14.46 -4.24 -19.40
N CYS A 151 -13.27 -3.80 -19.78
CA CYS A 151 -12.00 -4.33 -19.25
C CYS A 151 -11.83 -4.08 -17.74
N ALA A 152 -12.30 -2.93 -17.25
CA ALA A 152 -12.29 -2.62 -15.83
C ALA A 152 -13.26 -3.52 -15.04
N HIS A 153 -14.49 -3.73 -15.55
CA HIS A 153 -15.45 -4.68 -14.97
C HIS A 153 -14.94 -6.12 -14.99
N PHE A 154 -14.32 -6.56 -16.08
CA PHE A 154 -13.69 -7.89 -16.17
C PHE A 154 -12.63 -8.10 -15.09
N LYS A 155 -11.84 -7.07 -14.77
CA LYS A 155 -10.77 -7.14 -13.77
C LYS A 155 -11.29 -7.28 -12.33
N ILE A 156 -12.50 -6.79 -12.05
CA ILE A 156 -13.19 -6.98 -10.75
C ILE A 156 -14.16 -8.16 -10.79
N GLU A 157 -14.08 -9.02 -11.82
CA GLU A 157 -14.91 -10.21 -12.00
C GLU A 157 -16.43 -9.90 -12.15
N ASP A 158 -16.78 -8.67 -12.51
CA ASP A 158 -18.15 -8.29 -12.88
C ASP A 158 -18.41 -8.60 -14.35
N PHE A 159 -18.55 -9.90 -14.65
CA PHE A 159 -18.69 -10.41 -16.01
C PHE A 159 -19.97 -9.93 -16.71
N ASP A 160 -21.07 -9.76 -15.98
CA ASP A 160 -22.35 -9.29 -16.53
C ASP A 160 -22.24 -7.85 -17.05
N SER A 161 -21.61 -6.96 -16.29
CA SER A 161 -21.37 -5.58 -16.73
C SER A 161 -20.35 -5.53 -17.86
N ALA A 162 -19.30 -6.34 -17.79
CA ALA A 162 -18.29 -6.41 -18.86
C ALA A 162 -18.90 -6.82 -20.21
N ILE A 163 -19.76 -7.85 -20.24
CA ILE A 163 -20.45 -8.30 -21.46
C ILE A 163 -21.31 -7.18 -22.06
N LYS A 164 -22.10 -6.48 -21.23
CA LYS A 164 -22.94 -5.36 -21.70
C LYS A 164 -22.12 -4.24 -22.33
N ASP A 165 -21.00 -3.90 -21.71
CA ASP A 165 -20.10 -2.87 -22.22
C ASP A 165 -19.45 -3.29 -23.53
N TYR A 166 -19.00 -4.53 -23.66
CA TYR A 166 -18.47 -5.03 -24.94
C TYR A 166 -19.54 -5.11 -26.03
N GLU A 167 -20.78 -5.50 -25.68
CA GLU A 167 -21.92 -5.48 -26.60
C GLU A 167 -22.18 -4.08 -27.13
N GLU A 168 -22.16 -3.08 -26.25
CA GLU A 168 -22.36 -1.69 -26.64
C GLU A 168 -21.20 -1.16 -27.49
N ALA A 169 -19.95 -1.50 -27.16
CA ALA A 169 -18.79 -1.19 -27.98
C ALA A 169 -18.90 -1.79 -29.40
N ILE A 170 -19.36 -3.05 -29.51
CA ILE A 170 -19.62 -3.73 -30.79
C ILE A 170 -20.79 -3.08 -31.54
N ARG A 171 -21.84 -2.67 -30.84
CA ARG A 171 -23.00 -1.99 -31.44
C ARG A 171 -22.59 -0.66 -32.06
N LEU A 172 -21.74 0.10 -31.38
CA LEU A 172 -21.20 1.39 -31.84
C LEU A 172 -20.18 1.22 -32.97
N ASN A 173 -19.34 0.19 -32.89
CA ASN A 173 -18.37 -0.14 -33.92
C ASN A 173 -18.33 -1.67 -34.19
N PRO A 174 -19.11 -2.16 -35.18
CA PRO A 174 -19.19 -3.59 -35.50
C PRO A 174 -17.88 -4.22 -35.99
N ASP A 175 -16.90 -3.40 -36.40
CA ASP A 175 -15.58 -3.83 -36.86
C ASP A 175 -14.51 -3.71 -35.76
N TYR A 176 -14.92 -3.51 -34.50
CA TYR A 176 -13.98 -3.37 -33.38
C TYR A 176 -13.49 -4.75 -32.88
N ALA A 177 -12.45 -5.29 -33.53
CA ALA A 177 -11.90 -6.61 -33.24
C ALA A 177 -11.61 -6.86 -31.74
N ASN A 178 -11.00 -5.89 -31.05
CA ASN A 178 -10.66 -5.99 -29.63
C ASN A 178 -11.89 -6.17 -28.72
N ALA A 179 -13.05 -5.62 -29.07
CA ALA A 179 -14.27 -5.78 -28.27
C ALA A 179 -14.78 -7.23 -28.35
N TYR A 180 -14.71 -7.87 -29.53
CA TYR A 180 -15.01 -9.30 -29.66
C TYR A 180 -13.98 -10.16 -28.93
N LEU A 181 -12.68 -9.88 -29.05
CA LEU A 181 -11.64 -10.57 -28.30
C LEU A 181 -11.90 -10.52 -26.80
N ASN A 182 -12.20 -9.33 -26.26
CA ASN A 182 -12.41 -9.17 -24.84
C ASN A 182 -13.71 -9.82 -24.35
N ARG A 183 -14.81 -9.72 -25.11
CA ARG A 183 -16.05 -10.43 -24.77
C ARG A 183 -15.90 -11.95 -24.85
N GLY A 184 -15.18 -12.44 -25.85
CA GLY A 184 -14.83 -13.85 -25.97
C GLY A 184 -14.01 -14.36 -24.78
N ARG A 185 -13.11 -13.53 -24.23
CA ARG A 185 -12.40 -13.86 -22.98
C ARG A 185 -13.36 -13.97 -21.80
N VAL A 186 -14.36 -13.10 -21.69
CA VAL A 186 -15.39 -13.24 -20.64
C VAL A 186 -16.17 -14.54 -20.80
N PHE A 187 -16.63 -14.85 -22.01
CA PHE A 187 -17.32 -16.10 -22.30
C PHE A 187 -16.47 -17.34 -22.01
N HIS A 188 -15.15 -17.27 -22.20
CA HIS A 188 -14.24 -18.34 -21.79
C HIS A 188 -14.22 -18.53 -20.27
N GLU A 189 -14.10 -17.45 -19.49
CA GLU A 189 -14.06 -17.54 -18.01
C GLU A 189 -15.37 -18.06 -17.41
N ILE A 190 -16.52 -17.78 -18.03
CA ILE A 190 -17.83 -18.30 -17.59
C ILE A 190 -18.20 -19.64 -18.26
N GLU A 191 -17.23 -20.30 -18.91
CA GLU A 191 -17.37 -21.62 -19.55
C GLU A 191 -18.36 -21.71 -20.74
N GLU A 192 -18.76 -20.57 -21.30
CA GLU A 192 -19.59 -20.47 -22.51
C GLU A 192 -18.71 -20.60 -23.78
N PHE A 193 -18.04 -21.74 -23.91
CA PHE A 193 -16.96 -21.93 -24.89
C PHE A 193 -17.37 -21.75 -26.36
N ASP A 194 -18.61 -22.09 -26.73
CA ASP A 194 -19.10 -21.90 -28.10
C ASP A 194 -19.25 -20.42 -28.46
N LEU A 195 -19.72 -19.60 -27.51
CA LEU A 195 -19.80 -18.15 -27.68
C LEU A 195 -18.40 -17.53 -27.71
N ALA A 196 -17.50 -17.99 -26.84
CA ALA A 196 -16.11 -17.55 -26.83
C ALA A 196 -15.42 -17.79 -28.18
N ILE A 197 -15.52 -19.00 -28.73
CA ILE A 197 -14.96 -19.36 -30.04
C ILE A 197 -15.56 -18.49 -31.16
N SER A 198 -16.89 -18.29 -31.16
CA SER A 198 -17.54 -17.43 -32.16
C SER A 198 -17.00 -15.99 -32.13
N ASP A 199 -16.77 -15.44 -30.94
CA ASP A 199 -16.22 -14.10 -30.77
C ASP A 199 -14.74 -14.04 -31.18
N PHE A 200 -13.93 -15.05 -30.85
CA PHE A 200 -12.55 -15.12 -31.33
C PHE A 200 -12.47 -15.27 -32.85
N ASP A 201 -13.34 -16.08 -33.46
CA ASP A 201 -13.45 -16.21 -34.93
C ASP A 201 -13.80 -14.86 -35.56
N LYS A 202 -14.75 -14.13 -34.96
CA LYS A 202 -15.12 -12.80 -35.44
C LYS A 202 -13.96 -11.81 -35.29
N SER A 203 -13.27 -11.80 -34.16
CA SER A 203 -12.06 -10.99 -33.95
C SER A 203 -10.98 -11.30 -34.99
N LEU A 204 -10.72 -12.58 -35.27
CA LEU A 204 -9.71 -13.02 -36.24
C LEU A 204 -10.13 -12.78 -37.70
N SER A 205 -11.42 -12.72 -37.99
CA SER A 205 -11.90 -12.32 -39.32
C SER A 205 -11.65 -10.83 -39.61
N LEU A 206 -11.66 -10.00 -38.56
CA LEU A 206 -11.38 -8.56 -38.63
C LEU A 206 -9.86 -8.29 -38.59
N GLU A 207 -9.15 -8.98 -37.70
CA GLU A 207 -7.69 -8.88 -37.53
C GLU A 207 -7.02 -10.27 -37.55
N PRO A 208 -6.68 -10.80 -38.74
CA PRO A 208 -6.09 -12.14 -38.87
C PRO A 208 -4.71 -12.31 -38.20
N ALA A 209 -4.01 -11.20 -37.95
CA ALA A 209 -2.68 -11.20 -37.35
C ALA A 209 -2.71 -11.00 -35.82
N ASN A 210 -3.86 -11.18 -35.17
CA ASN A 210 -4.01 -11.00 -33.73
C ASN A 210 -3.59 -12.29 -32.97
N SER A 211 -2.37 -12.31 -32.44
CA SER A 211 -1.82 -13.46 -31.72
C SER A 211 -2.57 -13.78 -30.42
N ASP A 212 -3.10 -12.76 -29.72
CA ASP A 212 -3.86 -12.97 -28.48
C ASP A 212 -5.20 -13.67 -28.77
N ALA A 213 -5.91 -13.28 -29.82
CA ALA A 213 -7.15 -13.93 -30.23
C ALA A 213 -6.93 -15.40 -30.63
N LEU A 214 -5.84 -15.72 -31.35
CA LEU A 214 -5.45 -17.11 -31.62
C LEU A 214 -5.14 -17.87 -30.33
N TYR A 215 -4.41 -17.26 -29.40
CA TYR A 215 -4.09 -17.90 -28.12
C TYR A 215 -5.35 -18.21 -27.30
N TYR A 216 -6.27 -17.25 -27.15
CA TYR A 216 -7.49 -17.46 -26.38
C TYR A 216 -8.46 -18.45 -27.07
N ARG A 217 -8.50 -18.47 -28.41
CA ARG A 217 -9.24 -19.50 -29.15
C ARG A 217 -8.62 -20.88 -28.94
N ALA A 218 -7.29 -20.98 -28.96
CA ALA A 218 -6.59 -22.23 -28.71
C ALA A 218 -6.84 -22.79 -27.31
N ILE A 219 -6.77 -21.96 -26.25
CA ILE A 219 -7.04 -22.45 -24.90
C ILE A 219 -8.50 -22.90 -24.77
N THR A 220 -9.42 -22.25 -25.47
CA THR A 220 -10.83 -22.65 -25.49
C THR A 220 -11.03 -23.97 -26.23
N TRP A 221 -10.32 -24.19 -27.35
CA TRP A 221 -10.30 -25.49 -28.02
C TRP A 221 -9.74 -26.60 -27.13
N TRP A 222 -8.71 -26.30 -26.35
CA TRP A 222 -8.14 -27.23 -25.38
C TRP A 222 -9.15 -27.63 -24.28
N GLU A 223 -9.90 -26.67 -23.71
CA GLU A 223 -10.98 -26.99 -22.75
C GLU A 223 -12.09 -27.87 -23.36
N LYS A 224 -12.29 -27.77 -24.68
CA LYS A 224 -13.22 -28.61 -25.45
C LYS A 224 -12.63 -29.95 -25.91
N ASP A 225 -11.42 -30.30 -25.46
CA ASP A 225 -10.68 -31.51 -25.86
C ASP A 225 -10.35 -31.59 -27.37
N GLU A 226 -10.36 -30.45 -28.06
CA GLU A 226 -10.02 -30.31 -29.48
C GLU A 226 -8.53 -29.96 -29.64
N LEU A 227 -7.67 -30.83 -29.12
CA LEU A 227 -6.22 -30.60 -28.95
C LEU A 227 -5.50 -30.20 -30.25
N GLN A 228 -5.89 -30.81 -31.38
CA GLN A 228 -5.27 -30.52 -32.68
C GLN A 228 -5.54 -29.08 -33.15
N LYS A 229 -6.78 -28.58 -32.96
CA LYS A 229 -7.13 -27.19 -33.29
C LYS A 229 -6.38 -26.21 -32.39
N ALA A 230 -6.26 -26.54 -31.11
CA ALA A 230 -5.49 -25.73 -30.16
C ALA A 230 -4.00 -25.62 -30.57
N ILE A 231 -3.38 -26.71 -31.00
CA ILE A 231 -2.00 -26.72 -31.50
C ILE A 231 -1.85 -25.85 -32.76
N GLU A 232 -2.79 -25.93 -33.70
CA GLU A 232 -2.77 -25.14 -34.95
C GLU A 232 -2.81 -23.65 -34.64
N ASP A 233 -3.74 -23.22 -33.79
CA ASP A 233 -3.88 -21.82 -33.37
C ASP A 233 -2.65 -21.32 -32.60
N LEU A 234 -2.10 -22.11 -31.66
CA LEU A 234 -0.89 -21.75 -30.94
C LEU A 234 0.33 -21.65 -31.85
N THR A 235 0.40 -22.52 -32.87
CA THR A 235 1.48 -22.49 -33.86
C THR A 235 1.42 -21.22 -34.68
N GLU A 236 0.24 -20.80 -35.10
CA GLU A 236 0.06 -19.54 -35.82
C GLU A 236 0.32 -18.33 -34.92
N ALA A 237 -0.13 -18.35 -33.66
CA ALA A 237 0.13 -17.30 -32.68
C ALA A 237 1.65 -17.10 -32.45
N ILE A 238 2.40 -18.20 -32.34
CA ILE A 238 3.86 -18.18 -32.21
C ILE A 238 4.53 -17.69 -33.50
N ARG A 239 3.99 -18.06 -34.67
CA ARG A 239 4.51 -17.59 -35.97
C ARG A 239 4.38 -16.07 -36.10
N LEU A 240 3.25 -15.52 -35.66
CA LEU A 240 2.98 -14.07 -35.68
C LEU A 240 3.75 -13.31 -34.60
N ASN A 241 3.87 -13.89 -33.41
CA ASN A 241 4.65 -13.35 -32.30
C ASN A 241 5.66 -14.38 -31.78
N PRO A 242 6.89 -14.42 -32.36
CA PRO A 242 7.94 -15.37 -31.95
C PRO A 242 8.46 -15.19 -30.52
N LYS A 243 8.02 -14.15 -29.80
CA LYS A 243 8.34 -13.92 -28.39
C LYS A 243 7.16 -14.25 -27.46
N PHE A 244 6.11 -14.88 -27.96
CA PHE A 244 4.89 -15.12 -27.19
C PHE A 244 5.04 -16.27 -26.17
N LEU A 245 5.65 -15.95 -25.02
CA LEU A 245 5.99 -16.92 -23.98
C LEU A 245 4.82 -17.81 -23.55
N ARG A 246 3.63 -17.21 -23.36
CA ARG A 246 2.42 -17.93 -22.92
C ARG A 246 1.98 -18.97 -23.95
N ALA A 247 2.12 -18.69 -25.24
CA ALA A 247 1.74 -19.61 -26.31
C ALA A 247 2.67 -20.83 -26.36
N TYR A 248 3.99 -20.64 -26.24
CA TYR A 248 4.97 -21.75 -26.13
C TYR A 248 4.64 -22.66 -24.94
N LYS A 249 4.46 -22.08 -23.74
CA LYS A 249 4.13 -22.85 -22.54
C LYS A 249 2.83 -23.63 -22.66
N LYS A 250 1.79 -23.04 -23.26
CA LYS A 250 0.50 -23.73 -23.44
C LYS A 250 0.61 -24.83 -24.50
N ARG A 251 1.32 -24.60 -25.60
CA ARG A 251 1.49 -25.61 -26.67
C ARG A 251 2.32 -26.80 -26.20
N SER A 252 3.37 -26.53 -25.41
CA SER A 252 4.17 -27.58 -24.75
C SER A 252 3.31 -28.52 -23.89
N ARG A 253 2.41 -27.99 -23.05
CA ARG A 253 1.49 -28.81 -22.24
C ARG A 253 0.62 -29.72 -23.09
N ILE A 254 0.09 -29.19 -24.20
CA ILE A 254 -0.74 -29.97 -25.11
C ILE A 254 0.09 -31.05 -25.82
N TRP A 255 1.35 -30.76 -26.17
CA TRP A 255 2.27 -31.78 -26.70
C TRP A 255 2.53 -32.92 -25.72
N ASP A 256 2.73 -32.61 -24.44
CA ASP A 256 2.90 -33.62 -23.39
C ASP A 256 1.65 -34.49 -23.22
N GLU A 257 0.46 -33.89 -23.24
CA GLU A 257 -0.82 -34.61 -23.15
C GLU A 257 -1.02 -35.63 -24.27
N ILE A 258 -0.54 -35.33 -25.49
CA ILE A 258 -0.62 -36.25 -26.63
C ILE A 258 0.61 -37.17 -26.76
N GLY A 259 1.57 -37.09 -25.84
CA GLY A 259 2.76 -37.94 -25.78
C GLY A 259 3.92 -37.53 -26.70
N GLU A 260 3.92 -36.30 -27.21
CA GLU A 260 4.96 -35.75 -28.10
C GLU A 260 6.03 -34.99 -27.30
N SER A 261 6.70 -35.68 -26.37
CA SER A 261 7.62 -35.06 -25.39
C SER A 261 8.79 -34.27 -26.00
N GLU A 262 9.29 -34.67 -27.18
CA GLU A 262 10.37 -33.94 -27.85
C GLU A 262 9.92 -32.52 -28.30
N LYS A 263 8.70 -32.39 -28.80
CA LYS A 263 8.14 -31.08 -29.19
C LYS A 263 7.81 -30.23 -27.96
N ALA A 264 7.35 -30.87 -26.88
CA ALA A 264 7.11 -30.20 -25.61
C ALA A 264 8.39 -29.59 -25.03
N GLU A 265 9.50 -30.34 -25.06
CA GLU A 265 10.83 -29.89 -24.62
C GLU A 265 11.33 -28.72 -25.48
N GLN A 266 11.22 -28.80 -26.82
CA GLN A 266 11.60 -27.70 -27.71
C GLN A 266 10.85 -26.39 -27.42
N ASP A 267 9.54 -26.47 -27.13
CA ASP A 267 8.74 -25.30 -26.80
C ASP A 267 9.14 -24.70 -25.43
N LEU A 268 9.52 -25.53 -24.46
CA LEU A 268 10.00 -25.08 -23.14
C LEU A 268 11.38 -24.45 -23.24
N ASP A 269 12.32 -25.07 -23.96
CA ASP A 269 13.64 -24.51 -24.22
C ASP A 269 13.51 -23.11 -24.84
N ARG A 270 12.61 -22.98 -25.81
CA ARG A 270 12.37 -21.68 -26.46
C ARG A 270 11.74 -20.66 -25.50
N ALA A 271 10.82 -21.08 -24.65
CA ALA A 271 10.24 -20.22 -23.61
C ALA A 271 11.31 -19.73 -22.61
N ASP A 272 12.25 -20.60 -22.23
CA ASP A 272 13.34 -20.27 -21.31
C ASP A 272 14.38 -19.34 -21.94
N GLU A 273 14.73 -19.56 -23.22
CA GLU A 273 15.56 -18.64 -24.00
C GLU A 273 14.96 -17.24 -24.03
N LEU A 274 13.66 -17.13 -24.31
CA LEU A 274 12.95 -15.85 -24.36
C LEU A 274 12.98 -15.15 -23.00
N THR A 275 12.67 -15.89 -21.93
CA THR A 275 12.71 -15.40 -20.55
C THR A 275 14.10 -14.87 -20.18
N ASN A 276 15.16 -15.59 -20.59
CA ASN A 276 16.54 -15.19 -20.36
C ASN A 276 16.97 -14.00 -21.25
N SER A 277 16.47 -13.89 -22.48
CA SER A 277 16.76 -12.78 -23.39
C SER A 277 16.12 -11.46 -22.93
N GLU A 278 14.90 -11.49 -22.39
CA GLU A 278 14.24 -10.33 -21.79
C GLU A 278 14.94 -9.91 -20.49
N THR A 279 15.46 -10.87 -19.72
CA THR A 279 16.33 -10.53 -18.58
C THR A 279 17.68 -9.95 -18.99
N ASN A 280 18.18 -10.26 -20.20
CA ASN A 280 19.48 -9.78 -20.70
C ASN A 280 19.40 -8.42 -21.44
N GLN A 281 18.30 -8.10 -22.12
CA GLN A 281 18.11 -6.77 -22.74
C GLN A 281 17.87 -5.65 -21.71
N GLY A 282 17.39 -5.99 -20.51
CA GLY A 282 17.37 -5.08 -19.35
C GLY A 282 18.65 -5.09 -18.50
N ASN A 283 19.59 -5.99 -18.75
CA ASN A 283 20.80 -6.16 -17.94
C ASN A 283 22.07 -6.30 -18.81
N SER A 284 22.49 -5.22 -19.44
CA SER A 284 23.91 -5.02 -19.73
C SER A 284 24.63 -4.70 -18.42
N MET A 285 24.81 -5.71 -17.56
CA MET A 285 25.93 -5.88 -16.61
C MET A 285 25.68 -7.14 -15.76
N ASN A 286 26.44 -8.20 -16.04
CA ASN A 286 26.75 -9.36 -15.18
C ASN A 286 25.79 -9.69 -14.01
N ASN A 287 24.91 -10.68 -14.17
CA ASN A 287 24.48 -11.51 -13.03
C ASN A 287 23.99 -12.89 -13.49
N ARG A 288 24.79 -13.93 -13.27
CA ARG A 288 24.28 -15.31 -13.21
C ARG A 288 23.22 -15.35 -12.10
N LYS A 289 21.99 -15.77 -12.39
CA LYS A 289 20.96 -16.00 -11.37
C LYS A 289 21.48 -17.09 -10.42
N ILE A 290 21.68 -16.77 -9.14
CA ILE A 290 22.17 -17.70 -8.12
C ILE A 290 20.98 -18.36 -7.44
N LEU A 291 20.92 -19.70 -7.45
CA LEU A 291 19.88 -20.48 -6.77
C LEU A 291 20.13 -20.51 -5.26
N VAL A 292 19.12 -20.23 -4.46
CA VAL A 292 19.21 -20.24 -2.99
C VAL A 292 19.49 -21.66 -2.48
N SER A 293 18.87 -22.69 -3.06
CA SER A 293 19.12 -24.09 -2.72
C SER A 293 20.60 -24.46 -2.85
N GLN A 294 21.26 -24.03 -3.94
CA GLN A 294 22.70 -24.25 -4.13
C GLN A 294 23.57 -23.48 -3.11
N LEU A 295 23.14 -22.29 -2.70
CA LEU A 295 23.82 -21.54 -1.64
C LEU A 295 23.73 -22.29 -0.30
N LEU A 296 22.55 -22.82 0.03
CA LEU A 296 22.31 -23.57 1.27
C LEU A 296 23.05 -24.91 1.27
N GLU A 297 23.04 -25.66 0.16
CA GLU A 297 23.84 -26.89 -0.01
C GLU A 297 25.32 -26.63 0.24
N LYS A 298 25.87 -25.57 -0.37
CA LYS A 298 27.28 -25.21 -0.20
C LYS A 298 27.58 -24.73 1.22
N HIS A 299 26.66 -24.00 1.85
CA HIS A 299 26.81 -23.51 3.21
C HIS A 299 26.88 -24.67 4.19
N PHE A 300 25.88 -25.55 4.20
CA PHE A 300 25.80 -26.66 5.17
C PHE A 300 26.71 -27.85 4.86
N ALA A 301 27.36 -27.90 3.69
CA ALA A 301 28.31 -28.96 3.34
C ALA A 301 29.38 -29.17 4.44
N PRO A 302 29.69 -30.44 4.81
CA PRO A 302 29.24 -31.68 4.17
C PRO A 302 27.90 -32.25 4.69
N THR A 303 27.20 -31.54 5.57
CA THR A 303 25.93 -32.01 6.15
C THR A 303 24.82 -32.00 5.09
N PRO A 304 24.11 -33.12 4.87
CA PRO A 304 22.94 -33.15 3.99
C PRO A 304 21.84 -32.23 4.50
N LEU A 305 21.10 -31.58 3.59
CA LEU A 305 20.01 -30.67 3.95
C LEU A 305 18.88 -31.36 4.73
N ASP A 306 18.70 -32.68 4.56
CA ASP A 306 17.74 -33.48 5.33
C ASP A 306 18.03 -33.53 6.85
N ASN A 307 19.25 -33.17 7.27
CA ASN A 307 19.65 -33.11 8.68
C ASN A 307 19.57 -31.69 9.27
N ILE A 308 18.97 -30.74 8.54
CA ILE A 308 18.76 -29.37 9.00
C ILE A 308 17.42 -29.27 9.71
N ILE A 309 17.44 -28.74 10.94
CA ILE A 309 16.25 -28.41 11.71
C ILE A 309 15.96 -26.93 11.56
N ILE A 310 14.69 -26.61 11.30
CA ILE A 310 14.18 -25.24 11.22
C ILE A 310 13.34 -24.98 12.46
N THR A 311 13.71 -23.96 13.24
CA THR A 311 12.90 -23.43 14.34
C THR A 311 12.33 -22.08 13.93
N GLU A 312 11.03 -21.88 14.10
CA GLU A 312 10.37 -20.61 13.75
C GLU A 312 9.71 -19.93 14.95
N ARG A 313 9.71 -18.59 14.95
CA ARG A 313 8.82 -17.77 15.80
C ARG A 313 8.12 -16.72 14.95
N ARG A 314 6.92 -16.34 15.39
CA ARG A 314 6.09 -15.32 14.74
C ARG A 314 5.98 -14.10 15.64
N PHE A 315 6.22 -12.94 15.05
CA PHE A 315 6.14 -11.63 15.69
C PHE A 315 5.01 -10.81 15.06
N PRO A 316 4.26 -10.00 15.82
CA PRO A 316 3.28 -9.10 15.24
C PRO A 316 3.93 -8.13 14.25
N GLU A 317 3.23 -7.79 13.16
CA GLU A 317 3.71 -6.81 12.18
C GLU A 317 3.99 -5.44 12.81
N ARG A 318 3.22 -5.10 13.85
CA ARG A 318 3.32 -3.84 14.61
C ARG A 318 4.65 -3.63 15.35
N VAL A 319 5.49 -4.66 15.51
CA VAL A 319 6.84 -4.52 16.09
C VAL A 319 7.95 -4.57 15.05
N ARG A 320 7.63 -4.34 13.77
CA ARG A 320 8.59 -4.50 12.68
C ARG A 320 9.83 -3.63 12.81
N ALA A 321 9.69 -2.37 13.23
CA ALA A 321 10.82 -1.49 13.46
C ALA A 321 11.74 -2.00 14.58
N ASP A 322 11.15 -2.43 15.70
CA ASP A 322 11.91 -2.98 16.83
C ASP A 322 12.57 -4.32 16.50
N LEU A 323 11.85 -5.17 15.77
CA LEU A 323 12.34 -6.45 15.26
C LEU A 323 13.53 -6.25 14.32
N GLN A 324 13.47 -5.27 13.40
CA GLN A 324 14.56 -4.96 12.50
C GLN A 324 15.82 -4.54 13.27
N LYS A 325 15.70 -3.57 14.19
CA LYS A 325 16.84 -3.12 15.01
C LYS A 325 17.45 -4.27 15.83
N ALA A 326 16.58 -5.13 16.37
CA ALA A 326 17.02 -6.31 17.11
C ALA A 326 17.79 -7.30 16.21
N ILE A 327 17.31 -7.57 15.00
CA ILE A 327 18.02 -8.42 14.01
C ILE A 327 19.39 -7.82 13.68
N ASP A 328 19.45 -6.52 13.37
CA ASP A 328 20.68 -5.84 12.98
C ASP A 328 21.74 -5.89 14.10
N SER A 329 21.33 -5.64 15.35
CA SER A 329 22.19 -5.77 16.53
C SER A 329 22.69 -7.21 16.72
N LEU A 330 21.81 -8.21 16.64
CA LEU A 330 22.19 -9.61 16.86
C LEU A 330 23.14 -10.13 15.79
N VAL A 331 22.91 -9.81 14.52
CA VAL A 331 23.77 -10.20 13.41
C VAL A 331 25.13 -9.51 13.50
N ALA A 332 25.19 -8.28 13.99
CA ALA A 332 26.45 -7.55 14.18
C ALA A 332 27.30 -8.08 15.36
N GLU A 333 26.68 -8.59 16.42
CA GLU A 333 27.37 -8.90 17.69
C GLU A 333 28.02 -10.29 17.79
N GLN A 334 27.48 -11.32 17.13
CA GLN A 334 27.78 -12.72 17.53
C GLN A 334 28.31 -13.66 16.45
N SER A 335 28.43 -13.20 15.20
CA SER A 335 28.51 -14.14 14.09
C SER A 335 29.36 -13.63 12.95
N GLN A 336 30.15 -14.52 12.36
CA GLN A 336 30.78 -14.22 11.09
C GLN A 336 29.72 -14.35 9.99
N LEU A 337 29.31 -13.22 9.41
CA LEU A 337 28.44 -13.19 8.24
C LEU A 337 29.21 -13.71 7.03
N LEU A 338 28.79 -14.87 6.50
CA LEU A 338 29.38 -15.47 5.30
C LEU A 338 28.67 -15.02 4.02
N HIS A 339 27.35 -14.87 4.07
CA HIS A 339 26.55 -14.42 2.94
C HIS A 339 25.24 -13.78 3.40
N PHE A 340 24.75 -12.79 2.65
CA PHE A 340 23.46 -12.14 2.86
C PHE A 340 22.81 -11.81 1.52
N CYS A 341 21.54 -12.17 1.37
CA CYS A 341 20.74 -11.84 0.18
C CYS A 341 19.24 -11.74 0.50
N GLY A 342 18.49 -11.07 -0.38
CA GLY A 342 17.04 -11.21 -0.45
C GLY A 342 16.65 -12.45 -1.23
N VAL A 343 15.39 -12.87 -1.12
CA VAL A 343 14.89 -14.11 -1.75
C VAL A 343 13.62 -13.86 -2.56
N ARG A 344 13.66 -14.23 -3.84
CA ARG A 344 12.50 -14.10 -4.74
C ARG A 344 12.14 -15.42 -5.41
N LYS A 345 10.85 -15.77 -5.33
CA LYS A 345 10.16 -16.75 -6.18
C LYS A 345 9.26 -15.99 -7.18
N GLN A 346 9.10 -16.49 -8.40
CA GLN A 346 8.32 -15.87 -9.47
C GLN A 346 6.80 -16.01 -9.26
N HIS A 347 6.32 -17.13 -8.71
CA HIS A 347 4.89 -17.41 -8.56
C HIS A 347 4.51 -17.42 -7.06
N ARG A 348 4.35 -16.23 -6.46
CA ARG A 348 3.90 -16.09 -5.06
C ARG A 348 2.38 -16.21 -4.97
N HIS A 349 1.88 -17.40 -4.66
CA HIS A 349 0.51 -17.57 -4.14
C HIS A 349 0.49 -17.62 -2.59
N GLU A 350 1.60 -18.00 -1.94
CA GLU A 350 1.77 -18.00 -0.48
C GLU A 350 3.13 -17.39 -0.07
N GLY A 351 3.33 -17.16 1.23
CA GLY A 351 4.63 -16.71 1.78
C GLY A 351 5.69 -17.82 1.62
N VAL A 352 6.91 -17.44 1.19
CA VAL A 352 8.01 -18.39 1.02
C VAL A 352 8.56 -18.74 2.40
N ASN A 353 8.51 -20.00 2.81
CA ASN A 353 9.12 -20.48 4.07
C ASN A 353 10.53 -21.04 3.84
N PHE A 354 11.30 -21.30 4.91
CA PHE A 354 12.67 -21.79 4.79
C PHE A 354 12.75 -23.17 4.11
N SER A 355 11.78 -24.06 4.35
CA SER A 355 11.76 -25.40 3.75
C SER A 355 11.69 -25.33 2.23
N GLU A 356 10.93 -24.39 1.68
CA GLU A 356 10.88 -24.15 0.23
C GLU A 356 12.20 -23.66 -0.37
N LEU A 357 13.05 -23.02 0.42
CA LEU A 357 14.39 -22.58 -0.02
C LEU A 357 15.34 -23.77 -0.22
N LEU A 358 15.09 -24.87 0.47
CA LEU A 358 15.87 -26.10 0.38
C LEU A 358 15.49 -26.92 -0.86
N LEU A 359 14.28 -26.73 -1.40
CA LEU A 359 13.80 -27.48 -2.56
C LEU A 359 14.39 -26.91 -3.86
N GLN A 360 14.90 -27.81 -4.71
CA GLN A 360 15.21 -27.48 -6.10
C GLN A 360 13.93 -27.51 -6.93
N ASP A 361 13.06 -26.52 -6.73
CA ASP A 361 11.87 -26.33 -7.56
C ASP A 361 12.29 -25.94 -8.99
N ARG A 362 11.93 -26.78 -9.97
CA ARG A 362 12.26 -26.55 -11.39
C ARG A 362 11.33 -25.53 -12.04
N HIS A 363 10.14 -25.32 -11.49
CA HIS A 363 9.11 -24.45 -12.08
C HIS A 363 9.11 -23.07 -11.42
N ASP A 364 9.47 -22.98 -10.14
CA ASP A 364 9.57 -21.72 -9.40
C ASP A 364 10.75 -21.69 -8.41
N PRO A 365 12.02 -21.68 -8.89
CA PRO A 365 13.17 -21.71 -8.01
C PRO A 365 13.29 -20.45 -7.15
N ALA A 366 13.70 -20.63 -5.89
CA ALA A 366 14.10 -19.51 -5.04
C ALA A 366 15.43 -18.91 -5.53
N LEU A 367 15.39 -17.64 -5.95
CA LEU A 367 16.55 -16.90 -6.46
C LEU A 367 17.10 -15.94 -5.40
N SER A 368 18.42 -15.92 -5.31
CA SER A 368 19.15 -14.89 -4.55
C SER A 368 19.08 -13.57 -5.30
N VAL A 369 18.51 -12.56 -4.66
CA VAL A 369 18.32 -11.20 -5.22
C VAL A 369 18.87 -10.15 -4.24
N PRO A 370 19.06 -8.89 -4.68
CA PRO A 370 19.35 -7.82 -3.74
C PRO A 370 18.26 -7.71 -2.66
N PRO A 371 18.64 -7.53 -1.38
CA PRO A 371 17.68 -7.38 -0.29
C PRO A 371 16.83 -6.13 -0.49
N GLN A 372 15.52 -6.25 -0.25
CA GLN A 372 14.57 -5.15 -0.37
C GLN A 372 14.17 -4.64 1.00
N TYR A 373 14.05 -3.32 1.10
CA TYR A 373 13.68 -2.63 2.33
C TYR A 373 12.38 -1.86 2.13
N GLU A 374 11.68 -1.67 3.23
CA GLU A 374 10.52 -0.82 3.40
C GLU A 374 10.83 0.18 4.51
N GLU A 375 10.45 1.44 4.32
CA GLU A 375 10.69 2.48 5.32
C GLU A 375 9.48 2.57 6.25
N ILE A 376 9.73 2.47 7.55
CA ILE A 376 8.71 2.58 8.58
C ILE A 376 8.93 3.87 9.35
N ASP A 377 7.90 4.71 9.38
CA ASP A 377 7.90 5.91 10.20
C ASP A 377 7.74 5.52 11.67
N VAL A 378 8.74 5.88 12.47
CA VAL A 378 8.73 5.73 13.93
C VAL A 378 8.57 7.07 14.63
N GLY A 379 8.26 8.15 13.92
CA GLY A 379 8.10 9.52 14.45
C GLY A 379 9.41 10.26 14.73
N GLU A 380 10.55 9.75 14.27
CA GLU A 380 11.85 10.46 14.29
C GLU A 380 12.05 11.27 12.99
N ASP A 381 13.20 11.95 12.86
CA ASP A 381 13.60 12.58 11.59
C ASP A 381 14.05 11.54 10.55
N GLU A 382 14.58 10.41 11.00
CA GLU A 382 14.98 9.28 10.14
C GLU A 382 14.00 8.11 10.29
N THR A 383 13.55 7.56 9.15
CA THR A 383 12.73 6.35 9.12
C THR A 383 13.56 5.10 9.42
N VAL A 384 12.93 4.05 9.95
CA VAL A 384 13.59 2.76 10.16
C VAL A 384 13.43 1.91 8.90
N ARG A 385 14.56 1.57 8.27
CA ARG A 385 14.60 0.71 7.08
C ARG A 385 14.44 -0.76 7.48
N CYS A 386 13.26 -1.31 7.26
CA CYS A 386 12.92 -2.69 7.59
C CYS A 386 13.02 -3.60 6.37
N LEU A 387 13.67 -4.75 6.52
CA LEU A 387 13.76 -5.74 5.45
C LEU A 387 12.37 -6.31 5.12
N LYS A 388 12.12 -6.54 3.83
CA LYS A 388 10.93 -7.27 3.35
C LYS A 388 11.12 -8.78 3.50
N ASP A 389 12.29 -9.25 3.08
CA ASP A 389 12.78 -10.61 3.26
C ASP A 389 14.31 -10.58 3.33
N GLY A 390 14.90 -11.61 3.94
CA GLY A 390 16.34 -11.69 4.07
C GLY A 390 16.82 -13.07 4.51
N LEU A 391 17.87 -13.56 3.86
CA LEU A 391 18.57 -14.81 4.19
C LEU A 391 20.00 -14.49 4.63
N TRP A 392 20.33 -14.83 5.86
CA TRP A 392 21.69 -14.72 6.41
C TRP A 392 22.31 -16.10 6.55
N LEU A 393 23.50 -16.27 5.99
CA LEU A 393 24.33 -17.47 6.18
C LEU A 393 25.46 -17.10 7.14
N LEU A 394 25.46 -17.73 8.31
CA LEU A 394 26.29 -17.34 9.44
C LEU A 394 27.13 -18.51 9.93
N GLU A 395 28.23 -18.18 10.59
CA GLU A 395 29.08 -19.14 11.29
C GLU A 395 29.40 -18.63 12.70
N GLN A 396 29.29 -19.54 13.68
CA GLN A 396 29.67 -19.30 15.07
C GLN A 396 30.42 -20.52 15.59
N ASP A 397 31.61 -20.32 16.14
CA ASP A 397 32.46 -21.39 16.72
C ASP A 397 32.71 -22.58 15.76
N GLY A 398 32.86 -22.30 14.46
CA GLY A 398 33.09 -23.33 13.43
C GLY A 398 31.84 -24.08 12.97
N GLN A 399 30.66 -23.69 13.48
CA GLN A 399 29.38 -24.30 13.16
C GLN A 399 28.51 -23.32 12.39
N LYS A 400 27.91 -23.83 11.31
CA LYS A 400 27.14 -23.03 10.36
C LYS A 400 25.65 -23.11 10.64
N TYR A 401 24.99 -21.97 10.52
CA TYR A 401 23.54 -21.86 10.62
C TYR A 401 23.03 -20.78 9.66
N ALA A 402 21.73 -20.76 9.44
CA ALA A 402 21.10 -19.76 8.60
C ALA A 402 19.90 -19.13 9.31
N LEU A 403 19.67 -17.84 9.04
CA LEU A 403 18.50 -17.11 9.51
C LEU A 403 17.70 -16.69 8.29
N PHE A 404 16.37 -16.73 8.40
CA PHE A 404 15.50 -16.25 7.35
C PHE A 404 14.34 -15.45 7.91
N LEU A 405 14.21 -14.23 7.40
CA LEU A 405 13.06 -13.37 7.59
C LEU A 405 12.11 -13.61 6.42
N GLU A 406 10.96 -14.20 6.72
CA GLU A 406 9.93 -14.46 5.73
C GLU A 406 9.00 -13.24 5.58
N PRO A 407 8.60 -12.89 4.34
CA PRO A 407 7.68 -11.78 4.11
C PRO A 407 6.27 -12.08 4.67
N PRO A 408 5.52 -11.07 5.15
CA PRO A 408 4.14 -11.25 5.61
C PRO A 408 3.24 -11.78 4.47
N SER A 409 2.36 -12.76 4.76
CA SER A 409 1.45 -13.34 3.77
C SER A 409 0.11 -12.59 3.73
N GLN A 410 -0.34 -12.19 2.54
CA GLN A 410 -1.55 -11.35 2.36
C GLN A 410 -2.89 -12.12 2.31
N ILE A 411 -2.90 -13.45 2.49
CA ILE A 411 -4.15 -14.22 2.36
C ILE A 411 -4.93 -14.24 3.69
N GLY A 412 -5.95 -13.38 3.74
CA GLY A 412 -7.24 -13.63 4.42
C GLY A 412 -7.31 -13.51 5.94
N ARG A 413 -6.21 -13.52 6.69
CA ARG A 413 -6.16 -13.16 8.13
C ARG A 413 -4.77 -12.62 8.47
N MET A 414 -4.70 -11.61 9.33
CA MET A 414 -3.42 -11.04 9.80
C MET A 414 -2.45 -12.13 10.25
N THR A 415 -1.37 -12.35 9.49
CA THR A 415 -0.27 -13.24 9.84
C THR A 415 0.96 -12.39 10.15
N GLY A 416 1.44 -12.47 11.39
CA GLY A 416 2.66 -11.76 11.80
C GLY A 416 3.91 -12.20 11.04
N ILE A 417 4.97 -11.40 11.16
CA ILE A 417 6.29 -11.63 10.58
C ILE A 417 6.88 -12.93 11.12
N ARG A 418 7.32 -13.83 10.24
CA ARG A 418 7.98 -15.08 10.63
C ARG A 418 9.49 -14.94 10.55
N PHE A 419 10.16 -15.38 11.62
CA PHE A 419 11.61 -15.47 11.68
C PHE A 419 12.02 -16.92 11.95
N GLN A 420 12.92 -17.44 11.11
CA GLN A 420 13.29 -18.85 11.08
C GLN A 420 14.80 -19.00 11.30
N VAL A 421 15.19 -19.96 12.13
CA VAL A 421 16.58 -20.32 12.43
C VAL A 421 16.79 -21.76 11.97
N ALA A 422 17.69 -21.96 11.02
CA ALA A 422 18.04 -23.26 10.47
C ALA A 422 19.43 -23.70 10.96
N THR A 423 19.49 -24.84 11.64
CA THR A 423 20.71 -25.39 12.24
C THR A 423 20.85 -26.87 11.92
N VAL A 424 22.06 -27.42 12.08
CA VAL A 424 22.26 -28.88 12.09
C VAL A 424 21.51 -29.50 13.27
N ASN A 425 20.99 -30.72 13.09
CA ASN A 425 20.33 -31.50 14.15
C ASN A 425 21.33 -32.04 15.19
N ASP A 426 21.83 -31.17 16.06
CA ASP A 426 22.67 -31.52 17.20
C ASP A 426 22.39 -30.64 18.43
N GLU A 427 23.06 -30.93 19.54
CA GLU A 427 22.94 -30.18 20.80
C GLU A 427 23.33 -28.70 20.62
N PHE A 428 24.28 -28.43 19.72
CA PHE A 428 24.77 -27.09 19.45
C PHE A 428 23.75 -26.25 18.66
N GLY A 429 23.14 -26.82 17.62
CA GLY A 429 22.06 -26.19 16.85
C GLY A 429 20.85 -25.84 17.71
N THR A 430 20.47 -26.75 18.61
CA THR A 430 19.40 -26.50 19.61
C THR A 430 19.75 -25.29 20.48
N LYS A 431 20.99 -25.22 20.98
CA LYS A 431 21.47 -24.10 21.82
C LYS A 431 21.52 -22.78 21.06
N ILE A 432 21.92 -22.77 19.78
CA ILE A 432 21.90 -21.56 18.93
C ILE A 432 20.48 -21.04 18.81
N SER A 433 19.52 -21.90 18.42
CA SER A 433 18.13 -21.50 18.23
C SER A 433 17.53 -20.89 19.51
N ASP A 434 17.67 -21.58 20.65
CA ASP A 434 17.18 -21.10 21.94
C ASP A 434 17.82 -19.79 22.38
N THR A 435 19.13 -19.67 22.21
CA THR A 435 19.87 -18.47 22.62
C THR A 435 19.50 -17.30 21.71
N PHE A 436 19.44 -17.51 20.40
CA PHE A 436 19.09 -16.50 19.43
C PHE A 436 17.71 -15.91 19.72
N PHE A 437 16.68 -16.75 19.85
CA PHE A 437 15.33 -16.23 20.11
C PHE A 437 15.18 -15.56 21.47
N LYS A 438 15.84 -16.04 22.54
CA LYS A 438 15.85 -15.36 23.83
C LYS A 438 16.49 -13.97 23.75
N ARG A 439 17.58 -13.84 22.97
CA ARG A 439 18.24 -12.56 22.75
C ARG A 439 17.41 -11.64 21.86
N LEU A 440 16.75 -12.19 20.83
CA LEU A 440 15.85 -11.45 19.95
C LEU A 440 14.67 -10.86 20.72
N GLU A 441 14.00 -11.64 21.57
CA GLU A 441 12.91 -11.15 22.41
C GLU A 441 13.38 -10.05 23.37
N LYS A 442 14.54 -10.24 24.00
CA LYS A 442 15.13 -9.24 24.88
C LYS A 442 15.46 -7.95 24.12
N ALA A 443 16.07 -8.07 22.94
CA ALA A 443 16.46 -6.93 22.12
C ALA A 443 15.25 -6.16 21.56
N ILE A 444 14.16 -6.84 21.18
CA ILE A 444 12.90 -6.20 20.80
C ILE A 444 12.35 -5.37 21.96
N PHE A 445 12.37 -5.93 23.17
CA PHE A 445 11.93 -5.21 24.37
C PHE A 445 12.81 -3.99 24.68
N GLU A 446 14.11 -4.07 24.42
CA GLU A 446 15.08 -2.98 24.67
C GLU A 446 15.12 -1.92 23.55
N SER A 447 14.69 -2.26 22.33
CA SER A 447 14.81 -1.44 21.11
C SER A 447 14.09 -0.08 21.18
N ALA A 448 13.01 0.01 21.97
CA ALA A 448 12.36 1.26 22.38
C ALA A 448 11.99 2.23 21.23
N CYS A 449 11.69 1.74 20.01
CA CYS A 449 11.46 2.62 18.85
C CYS A 449 10.30 3.59 19.04
N TYR A 450 9.25 3.16 19.74
CA TYR A 450 8.04 3.95 20.02
C TYR A 450 7.99 4.55 21.42
N ARG A 451 9.06 4.40 22.21
CA ARG A 451 9.14 4.80 23.62
C ARG A 451 9.08 6.33 23.73
N GLY A 452 8.11 6.85 24.46
CA GLY A 452 7.89 8.30 24.62
C GLY A 452 7.06 8.93 23.50
N LYS A 453 6.44 8.11 22.64
CA LYS A 453 5.64 8.57 21.50
C LYS A 453 4.16 8.26 21.70
N ILE A 454 3.32 9.02 21.02
CA ILE A 454 1.88 8.75 20.93
C ILE A 454 1.61 8.00 19.63
N LEU A 455 0.95 6.86 19.74
CA LEU A 455 0.57 6.00 18.63
C LEU A 455 -0.95 5.93 18.51
N SER A 456 -1.45 5.90 17.28
CA SER A 456 -2.80 5.42 16.96
C SER A 456 -2.74 4.34 15.88
N LEU A 457 -3.80 3.58 15.72
CA LEU A 457 -3.96 2.62 14.63
C LEU A 457 -4.86 3.22 13.54
N GLU A 458 -4.49 3.03 12.29
CA GLU A 458 -5.29 3.42 11.13
C GLU A 458 -6.20 2.28 10.66
N LEU A 459 -7.43 2.62 10.29
CA LEU A 459 -8.47 1.69 9.81
C LEU A 459 -8.34 1.39 8.30
N GLN A 460 -7.63 2.22 7.54
CA GLN A 460 -7.44 2.08 6.09
C GLN A 460 -6.00 2.48 5.70
N ASN A 461 -5.49 1.88 4.62
CA ASN A 461 -4.21 2.26 4.02
C ASN A 461 -4.34 3.69 3.47
N ASP A 462 -3.60 4.64 4.02
CA ASP A 462 -3.53 5.99 3.47
C ASP A 462 -2.81 6.00 2.11
N TYR A 463 -3.17 6.98 1.27
CA TYR A 463 -2.63 7.31 -0.07
C TYR A 463 -1.09 7.47 -0.12
N MET A 464 -0.39 7.41 1.01
CA MET A 464 1.05 7.63 1.15
C MET A 464 1.90 6.35 0.99
N GLY A 465 1.30 5.18 0.75
CA GLY A 465 2.04 3.97 0.38
C GLY A 465 2.98 3.40 1.46
N VAL A 466 2.86 3.86 2.72
CA VAL A 466 3.54 3.25 3.87
C VAL A 466 2.64 2.13 4.38
N SER A 467 3.05 0.87 4.24
CA SER A 467 2.22 -0.22 4.74
C SER A 467 2.32 -0.33 6.27
N SER A 468 1.17 -0.62 6.88
CA SER A 468 0.96 -1.17 8.23
C SER A 468 0.78 -0.22 9.42
N GLY A 469 -0.33 0.53 9.41
CA GLY A 469 -1.31 0.47 10.51
C GLY A 469 -0.96 1.08 11.87
N ILE A 470 0.19 1.75 12.06
CA ILE A 470 0.50 2.58 13.24
C ILE A 470 0.87 3.99 12.79
N THR A 471 0.11 4.98 13.24
CA THR A 471 0.43 6.40 13.10
C THR A 471 1.25 6.85 14.30
N VAL A 472 2.37 7.54 14.07
CA VAL A 472 3.13 8.18 15.15
C VAL A 472 2.85 9.67 15.17
N HIS A 473 2.24 10.15 16.24
CA HIS A 473 1.90 11.56 16.39
C HIS A 473 3.11 12.32 16.93
N LYS A 474 3.65 13.26 16.13
CA LYS A 474 4.69 14.18 16.59
C LYS A 474 4.08 15.15 17.61
N LEU A 475 4.36 14.91 18.88
CA LEU A 475 3.91 15.76 19.97
C LEU A 475 4.65 17.10 19.97
N LYS A 476 3.90 18.19 20.16
CA LYS A 476 4.47 19.41 20.72
C LYS A 476 4.62 19.19 22.22
N THR A 477 5.84 19.24 22.75
CA THR A 477 6.08 19.12 24.19
C THR A 477 5.32 20.23 24.93
N ILE A 478 4.46 19.83 25.87
CA ILE A 478 3.70 20.74 26.72
C ILE A 478 4.41 20.79 28.07
N ASP A 479 4.90 21.97 28.43
CA ASP A 479 5.50 22.17 29.74
C ASP A 479 4.43 22.15 30.83
N ARG A 480 4.84 21.79 32.05
CA ARG A 480 3.95 21.74 33.22
C ARG A 480 3.19 23.05 33.41
N GLU A 481 3.84 24.18 33.17
CA GLU A 481 3.31 25.53 33.32
C GLU A 481 2.21 25.87 32.32
N GLN A 482 2.15 25.14 31.20
CA GLN A 482 1.14 25.30 30.14
C GLN A 482 -0.14 24.51 30.43
N VAL A 483 -0.13 23.62 31.43
CA VAL A 483 -1.34 22.89 31.85
C VAL A 483 -2.23 23.81 32.68
N ILE A 484 -3.39 24.16 32.13
CA ILE A 484 -4.35 25.06 32.76
C ILE A 484 -5.38 24.26 33.54
N LEU A 485 -5.01 23.89 34.77
CA LEU A 485 -5.89 23.20 35.72
C LEU A 485 -5.79 23.84 37.11
N PRO A 486 -6.86 23.82 37.93
CA PRO A 486 -6.78 24.24 39.31
C PRO A 486 -5.75 23.41 40.07
N ARG A 487 -5.05 24.04 41.01
CA ARG A 487 -3.95 23.43 41.77
C ARG A 487 -4.33 22.08 42.40
N LYS A 488 -5.53 21.96 42.96
CA LYS A 488 -6.01 20.71 43.58
C LYS A 488 -6.15 19.58 42.56
N THR A 489 -6.67 19.87 41.37
CA THR A 489 -6.79 18.90 40.27
C THR A 489 -5.42 18.46 39.79
N LEU A 490 -4.49 19.41 39.63
CA LEU A 490 -3.12 19.13 39.22
C LEU A 490 -2.37 18.25 40.23
N GLU A 491 -2.45 18.57 41.54
CA GLU A 491 -1.85 17.76 42.60
C GLU A 491 -2.41 16.32 42.63
N LEU A 492 -3.72 16.18 42.40
CA LEU A 492 -4.37 14.86 42.31
C LEU A 492 -3.88 14.07 41.09
N LEU A 493 -3.70 14.74 39.95
CA LEU A 493 -3.19 14.14 38.71
C LEU A 493 -1.72 13.72 38.85
N GLU A 494 -0.86 14.60 39.35
CA GLU A 494 0.57 14.31 39.59
C GLU A 494 0.75 13.13 40.54
N ARG A 495 -0.04 13.08 41.64
CA ARG A 495 -0.01 11.97 42.59
C ARG A 495 -0.44 10.65 41.96
N ASN A 496 -1.50 10.67 41.16
CA ASN A 496 -2.11 9.44 40.65
C ASN A 496 -1.46 8.89 39.39
N VAL A 497 -0.74 9.71 38.64
CA VAL A 497 -0.07 9.33 37.40
C VAL A 497 1.45 9.30 37.62
N ILE A 498 2.07 10.47 37.79
CA ILE A 498 3.54 10.63 37.78
C ILE A 498 4.17 9.96 39.01
N GLN A 499 3.70 10.27 40.22
CA GLN A 499 4.26 9.69 41.45
C GLN A 499 3.96 8.19 41.55
N PHE A 500 2.79 7.75 41.07
CA PHE A 500 2.43 6.34 41.01
C PHE A 500 3.37 5.56 40.09
N VAL A 501 3.61 6.04 38.87
CA VAL A 501 4.56 5.43 37.94
C VAL A 501 5.97 5.37 38.53
N ALA A 502 6.44 6.45 39.17
CA ALA A 502 7.74 6.47 39.83
C ALA A 502 7.88 5.44 40.97
N GLN A 503 6.77 5.02 41.58
CA GLN A 503 6.75 4.05 42.67
C GLN A 503 6.39 2.61 42.22
N ARG A 504 6.02 2.39 40.95
CA ARG A 504 5.56 1.08 40.44
C ARG A 504 6.50 -0.07 40.75
N GLY A 505 7.81 0.11 40.58
CA GLY A 505 8.79 -0.94 40.88
C GLY A 505 8.70 -1.45 42.32
N ARG A 506 8.54 -0.53 43.29
CA ARG A 506 8.34 -0.88 44.71
C ARG A 506 6.99 -1.52 44.98
N LEU A 507 5.94 -1.11 44.27
CA LEU A 507 4.62 -1.72 44.39
C LEU A 507 4.64 -3.18 43.90
N ASN A 508 5.33 -3.43 42.78
CA ASN A 508 5.48 -4.77 42.22
C ASN A 508 6.24 -5.71 43.18
N GLU A 509 7.32 -5.23 43.80
CA GLU A 509 8.05 -5.99 44.84
C GLU A 509 7.18 -6.39 46.03
N LEU A 510 6.16 -5.59 46.34
CA LEU A 510 5.19 -5.83 47.41
C LEU A 510 3.98 -6.68 46.96
N GLY A 511 3.95 -7.12 45.70
CA GLY A 511 2.82 -7.86 45.12
C GLY A 511 1.55 -7.02 44.98
N ILE A 512 1.68 -5.69 44.99
CA ILE A 512 0.57 -4.76 44.77
C ILE A 512 0.42 -4.53 43.27
N SER A 513 -0.82 -4.53 42.78
CA SER A 513 -1.07 -4.37 41.34
C SER A 513 -0.55 -3.03 40.82
N THR A 514 0.17 -3.08 39.69
CA THR A 514 0.76 -1.91 39.01
C THR A 514 -0.15 -1.34 37.92
N LYS A 515 -1.22 -2.08 37.57
CA LYS A 515 -2.30 -1.60 36.70
C LYS A 515 -3.11 -0.53 37.40
N LYS A 516 -3.51 0.51 36.65
CA LYS A 516 -4.32 1.60 37.20
C LYS A 516 -5.23 2.21 36.15
N GLY A 517 -6.49 2.39 36.48
CA GLY A 517 -7.50 3.06 35.66
C GLY A 517 -7.88 4.43 36.21
N LEU A 518 -7.89 5.43 35.34
CA LEU A 518 -8.21 6.82 35.64
C LEU A 518 -9.38 7.28 34.77
N LEU A 519 -10.31 8.03 35.36
CA LEU A 519 -11.40 8.67 34.64
C LEU A 519 -11.26 10.19 34.72
N PHE A 520 -11.03 10.84 33.59
CA PHE A 520 -11.00 12.30 33.47
C PHE A 520 -12.36 12.78 33.00
N TYR A 521 -13.07 13.55 33.82
CA TYR A 521 -14.41 14.02 33.50
C TYR A 521 -14.55 15.52 33.74
N GLY A 522 -15.43 16.18 32.98
CA GLY A 522 -15.74 17.59 33.15
C GLY A 522 -16.21 18.24 31.84
N PRO A 523 -16.63 19.51 31.85
CA PRO A 523 -17.16 20.19 30.66
C PRO A 523 -16.22 20.15 29.45
N PRO A 524 -16.73 20.28 28.20
CA PRO A 524 -15.88 20.37 27.03
C PRO A 524 -14.98 21.62 27.10
N GLY A 525 -13.78 21.53 26.51
CA GLY A 525 -12.83 22.65 26.46
C GLY A 525 -12.02 22.91 27.75
N THR A 526 -12.13 22.06 28.77
CA THR A 526 -11.35 22.19 30.04
C THR A 526 -9.92 21.63 29.97
N GLY A 527 -9.41 21.33 28.77
CA GLY A 527 -8.01 20.91 28.58
C GLY A 527 -7.70 19.43 28.86
N LYS A 528 -8.70 18.53 28.84
CA LYS A 528 -8.49 17.08 29.05
C LYS A 528 -7.47 16.48 28.07
N THR A 529 -7.68 16.61 26.76
CA THR A 529 -6.73 16.16 25.71
C THR A 529 -5.37 16.87 25.81
N HIS A 530 -5.36 18.17 26.11
CA HIS A 530 -4.12 18.92 26.34
C HIS A 530 -3.30 18.35 27.52
N THR A 531 -3.98 17.89 28.57
CA THR A 531 -3.35 17.27 29.74
C THR A 531 -2.84 15.87 29.45
N ILE A 532 -3.52 15.11 28.58
CA ILE A 532 -3.02 13.82 28.09
C ILE A 532 -1.67 13.99 27.38
N HIS A 533 -1.54 15.02 26.52
CA HIS A 533 -0.29 15.32 25.83
C HIS A 533 0.83 15.69 26.82
N PHE A 534 0.52 16.47 27.85
CA PHE A 534 1.46 16.73 28.95
C PHE A 534 1.89 15.44 29.67
N LEU A 535 0.96 14.55 29.98
CA LEU A 535 1.27 13.28 30.64
C LEU A 535 2.12 12.35 29.78
N ALA A 536 1.84 12.29 28.47
CA ALA A 536 2.65 11.53 27.52
C ALA A 536 4.10 12.04 27.47
N GLY A 537 4.28 13.37 27.49
CA GLY A 537 5.61 13.99 27.57
C GLY A 537 6.30 13.79 28.93
N ALA A 538 5.58 13.91 30.04
CA ALA A 538 6.14 13.72 31.39
C ALA A 538 6.52 12.26 31.68
N LEU A 539 5.85 11.31 31.02
CA LEU A 539 6.10 9.89 31.11
C LEU A 539 6.86 9.39 29.88
N GLU A 540 7.96 10.04 29.54
CA GLU A 540 8.79 9.66 28.40
C GLU A 540 9.04 8.15 28.40
N GLY A 541 9.20 7.51 29.57
CA GLY A 541 9.33 6.06 29.81
C GLY A 541 8.34 5.15 29.09
N HIS A 542 7.18 5.67 28.70
CA HIS A 542 6.02 4.91 28.29
C HIS A 542 5.70 5.09 26.81
N THR A 543 5.13 4.06 26.22
CA THR A 543 4.46 4.18 24.92
C THR A 543 3.02 4.62 25.15
N SER A 544 2.59 5.72 24.54
CA SER A 544 1.22 6.22 24.68
C SER A 544 0.38 5.76 23.50
N LEU A 545 -0.76 5.13 23.74
CA LEU A 545 -1.72 4.70 22.72
C LEU A 545 -2.97 5.55 22.86
N LEU A 546 -3.28 6.33 21.82
CA LEU A 546 -4.46 7.18 21.77
C LEU A 546 -5.54 6.48 20.93
N ILE A 547 -6.72 6.31 21.51
CA ILE A 547 -7.87 5.65 20.90
C ILE A 547 -9.03 6.64 20.86
N SER A 548 -9.43 7.07 19.66
CA SER A 548 -10.65 7.85 19.48
C SER A 548 -11.88 6.96 19.51
N ALA A 549 -13.08 7.55 19.70
CA ALA A 549 -14.34 6.81 19.70
C ALA A 549 -14.57 5.98 18.41
N GLU A 550 -14.09 6.44 17.26
CA GLU A 550 -14.22 5.76 15.96
C GLU A 550 -13.30 4.53 15.85
N GLN A 551 -12.18 4.53 16.57
CA GLN A 551 -11.17 3.47 16.55
C GLN A 551 -11.42 2.37 17.59
N VAL A 552 -12.47 2.49 18.41
CA VAL A 552 -12.79 1.52 19.48
C VAL A 552 -13.14 0.14 18.92
N SER A 553 -13.53 0.03 17.66
CA SER A 553 -13.70 -1.27 16.99
C SER A 553 -12.40 -2.12 17.03
N MET A 554 -11.23 -1.48 16.95
CA MET A 554 -9.89 -2.09 16.99
C MET A 554 -9.31 -2.25 18.41
N LEU A 555 -10.17 -2.21 19.43
CA LEU A 555 -9.72 -2.24 20.82
C LEU A 555 -8.82 -3.44 21.14
N SER A 556 -9.13 -4.63 20.61
CA SER A 556 -8.35 -5.84 20.90
C SER A 556 -6.94 -5.76 20.31
N GLU A 557 -6.77 -5.10 19.17
CA GLU A 557 -5.48 -4.81 18.55
C GLU A 557 -4.68 -3.82 19.41
N TYR A 558 -5.29 -2.73 19.87
CA TYR A 558 -4.65 -1.77 20.77
C TYR A 558 -4.19 -2.42 22.07
N MET A 559 -4.99 -3.29 22.67
CA MET A 559 -4.61 -3.99 23.91
C MET A 559 -3.44 -4.95 23.71
N THR A 560 -3.38 -5.60 22.54
CA THR A 560 -2.25 -6.46 22.19
C THR A 560 -0.97 -5.65 22.02
N LEU A 561 -1.06 -4.49 21.38
CA LEU A 561 0.07 -3.56 21.26
C LEU A 561 0.50 -3.00 22.62
N ALA A 562 -0.45 -2.60 23.46
CA ALA A 562 -0.20 -2.08 24.81
C ALA A 562 0.58 -3.07 25.67
N ARG A 563 0.24 -4.38 25.57
CA ARG A 563 0.93 -5.47 26.26
C ARG A 563 2.35 -5.71 25.73
N LEU A 564 2.56 -5.48 24.45
CA LEU A 564 3.84 -5.71 23.78
C LEU A 564 4.83 -4.57 24.02
N LEU A 565 4.33 -3.32 24.05
CA LEU A 565 5.11 -2.10 24.22
C LEU A 565 5.09 -1.57 25.66
N GLN A 566 4.93 -2.46 26.65
CA GLN A 566 4.99 -2.08 28.06
C GLN A 566 6.38 -1.52 28.41
N PRO A 567 6.46 -0.47 29.26
CA PRO A 567 5.36 0.17 29.97
C PRO A 567 4.54 1.10 29.05
N SER A 568 3.21 1.10 29.19
CA SER A 568 2.32 1.80 28.25
C SER A 568 1.21 2.60 28.94
N ILE A 569 0.72 3.63 28.25
CA ILE A 569 -0.43 4.44 28.64
C ILE A 569 -1.47 4.28 27.55
N VAL A 570 -2.65 3.77 27.89
CA VAL A 570 -3.79 3.66 26.97
C VAL A 570 -4.78 4.75 27.29
N VAL A 571 -5.00 5.64 26.33
CA VAL A 571 -5.92 6.76 26.43
C VAL A 571 -7.12 6.50 25.53
N LEU A 572 -8.31 6.50 26.10
CA LEU A 572 -9.56 6.44 25.34
C LEU A 572 -10.27 7.78 25.46
N GLU A 573 -10.47 8.42 24.31
CA GLU A 573 -11.15 9.71 24.23
C GLU A 573 -12.66 9.56 24.07
N ASP A 574 -13.40 10.46 24.74
CA ASP A 574 -14.85 10.59 24.64
C ASP A 574 -15.59 9.25 24.79
N VAL A 575 -15.29 8.54 25.88
CA VAL A 575 -15.85 7.21 26.18
C VAL A 575 -17.37 7.24 26.29
N ASP A 576 -17.98 8.40 26.55
CA ASP A 576 -19.44 8.56 26.52
C ASP A 576 -20.05 8.37 25.12
N LEU A 577 -19.27 8.48 24.03
CA LEU A 577 -19.75 8.18 22.67
C LEU A 577 -19.99 6.68 22.46
N ILE A 578 -19.20 5.82 23.11
CA ILE A 578 -19.32 4.36 23.04
C ILE A 578 -20.12 3.75 24.20
N ALA A 579 -20.62 4.59 25.12
CA ALA A 579 -21.39 4.17 26.29
C ALA A 579 -22.91 4.42 26.15
N ARG A 580 -23.37 4.84 24.96
CA ARG A 580 -24.77 5.23 24.77
C ARG A 580 -25.71 4.01 24.85
N GLU A 581 -26.67 4.05 25.78
CA GLU A 581 -27.86 3.21 25.76
C GLU A 581 -28.79 3.68 24.63
N ARG A 582 -29.03 2.84 23.61
CA ARG A 582 -30.15 3.10 22.69
C ARG A 582 -31.44 2.56 23.29
N THR A 583 -32.36 3.47 23.64
CA THR A 583 -33.79 3.15 23.82
C THR A 583 -34.56 3.06 22.50
N THR A 584 -33.87 2.90 21.36
CA THR A 584 -34.49 2.77 20.03
C THR A 584 -34.22 1.38 19.45
N MET A 585 -35.30 0.64 19.17
CA MET A 585 -35.26 -0.68 18.54
C MET A 585 -34.54 -0.63 17.19
N ASN A 586 -33.69 -1.65 16.98
CA ASN A 586 -32.87 -1.97 15.80
C ASN A 586 -31.48 -1.32 15.74
N GLY A 587 -30.52 -1.94 16.45
CA GLY A 587 -29.08 -1.72 16.28
C GLY A 587 -28.29 -2.11 17.54
N GLY A 588 -28.00 -3.40 17.73
CA GLY A 588 -27.16 -3.85 18.85
C GLY A 588 -25.68 -3.62 18.55
N CYS A 589 -25.08 -2.53 19.03
CA CYS A 589 -23.61 -2.44 19.08
C CYS A 589 -22.98 -1.38 20.02
N GLU A 590 -23.74 -0.48 20.68
CA GLU A 590 -23.09 0.58 21.50
C GLU A 590 -22.77 0.09 22.94
N GLU A 591 -23.65 -0.64 23.65
CA GLU A 591 -23.35 -1.22 24.98
C GLU A 591 -22.29 -2.35 24.96
N VAL A 592 -22.03 -2.93 23.78
CA VAL A 592 -21.07 -4.04 23.60
C VAL A 592 -19.62 -3.55 23.69
N LEU A 593 -19.33 -2.33 23.24
CA LEU A 593 -17.96 -1.81 23.14
C LEU A 593 -17.39 -1.37 24.49
N LEU A 594 -18.16 -0.68 25.32
CA LEU A 594 -17.74 -0.35 26.69
C LEU A 594 -17.51 -1.62 27.52
N ASN A 595 -18.39 -2.63 27.37
CA ASN A 595 -18.20 -3.92 28.03
C ASN A 595 -16.96 -4.67 27.52
N LYS A 596 -16.66 -4.59 26.22
CA LYS A 596 -15.44 -5.13 25.61
C LYS A 596 -14.19 -4.45 26.20
N LEU A 597 -14.19 -3.13 26.37
CA LEU A 597 -13.13 -2.39 27.06
C LEU A 597 -12.89 -2.89 28.47
N LEU A 598 -13.95 -2.96 29.26
CA LEU A 598 -13.84 -3.42 30.64
C LEU A 598 -13.35 -4.88 30.73
N ASN A 599 -13.74 -5.74 29.78
CA ASN A 599 -13.23 -7.12 29.70
C ASN A 599 -11.73 -7.18 29.39
N GLU A 600 -11.24 -6.34 28.48
CA GLU A 600 -9.81 -6.28 28.16
C GLU A 600 -8.99 -5.76 29.36
N MET A 601 -9.51 -4.78 30.10
CA MET A 601 -8.89 -4.29 31.35
C MET A 601 -8.84 -5.38 32.44
N ASP A 602 -9.86 -6.24 32.51
CA ASP A 602 -9.90 -7.38 33.42
C ASP A 602 -8.91 -8.49 33.02
N GLY A 603 -8.68 -8.68 31.73
CA GLY A 603 -7.79 -9.70 31.18
C GLY A 603 -6.29 -9.46 31.40
N LEU A 604 -5.90 -8.32 31.95
CA LEU A 604 -4.50 -8.00 32.24
C LEU A 604 -3.99 -8.67 33.52
N LYS A 605 -2.72 -9.11 33.47
CA LYS A 605 -2.00 -9.59 34.66
C LYS A 605 -1.83 -8.46 35.69
N GLN A 606 -1.69 -8.82 36.96
CA GLN A 606 -1.59 -7.84 38.06
C GLN A 606 -0.31 -6.99 38.00
N ASP A 607 0.74 -7.54 37.40
CA ASP A 607 2.06 -6.94 37.15
C ASP A 607 2.16 -6.25 35.79
N ALA A 608 1.04 -6.08 35.07
CA ALA A 608 1.04 -5.36 33.79
C ALA A 608 1.27 -3.86 34.02
N ASP A 609 2.32 -3.31 33.40
CA ASP A 609 2.71 -1.91 33.49
C ASP A 609 1.92 -1.02 32.51
N ILE A 610 0.59 -1.12 32.59
CA ILE A 610 -0.35 -0.41 31.72
C ILE A 610 -1.20 0.56 32.55
N LEU A 611 -1.20 1.84 32.16
CA LEU A 611 -2.08 2.87 32.71
C LEU A 611 -3.26 3.11 31.77
N PHE A 612 -4.50 3.07 32.27
CA PHE A 612 -5.69 3.44 31.49
C PHE A 612 -6.16 4.84 31.87
N ILE A 613 -6.38 5.68 30.87
CA ILE A 613 -6.98 7.01 31.03
C ILE A 613 -8.21 7.06 30.14
N LEU A 614 -9.39 7.16 30.74
CA LEU A 614 -10.66 7.35 30.05
C LEU A 614 -11.06 8.82 30.16
N THR A 615 -11.44 9.46 29.06
CA THR A 615 -12.00 10.82 29.10
C THR A 615 -13.48 10.83 28.80
N THR A 616 -14.22 11.72 29.43
CA THR A 616 -15.63 11.95 29.14
C THR A 616 -16.07 13.37 29.43
N ASN A 617 -17.06 13.86 28.67
CA ASN A 617 -17.75 15.11 28.98
C ASN A 617 -19.08 14.88 29.74
N ARG A 618 -19.52 13.62 29.90
CA ARG A 618 -20.83 13.22 30.42
C ARG A 618 -20.68 12.03 31.38
N PRO A 619 -20.12 12.22 32.58
CA PRO A 619 -19.87 11.12 33.51
C PRO A 619 -21.12 10.32 33.90
N GLU A 620 -22.30 10.95 33.88
CA GLU A 620 -23.59 10.34 34.18
C GLU A 620 -23.95 9.18 33.23
N THR A 621 -23.45 9.18 31.99
CA THR A 621 -23.71 8.08 31.04
C THR A 621 -22.88 6.83 31.35
N LEU A 622 -21.76 6.99 32.06
CA LEU A 622 -20.86 5.89 32.43
C LEU A 622 -21.17 5.29 33.80
N GLU A 623 -21.93 6.00 34.64
CA GLU A 623 -22.14 5.65 36.05
C GLU A 623 -22.77 4.25 36.21
N SER A 624 -23.82 3.94 35.45
CA SER A 624 -24.49 2.63 35.50
C SER A 624 -23.55 1.47 35.14
N ALA A 625 -22.80 1.62 34.05
CA ALA A 625 -21.87 0.60 33.56
C ALA A 625 -20.69 0.39 34.51
N LEU A 626 -20.10 1.47 35.04
CA LEU A 626 -19.00 1.40 36.01
C LEU A 626 -19.47 0.86 37.37
N ALA A 627 -20.68 1.22 37.82
CA ALA A 627 -21.25 0.70 39.06
C ALA A 627 -21.47 -0.82 39.01
N SER A 628 -21.81 -1.37 37.83
CA SER A 628 -21.96 -2.81 37.63
C SER A 628 -20.63 -3.60 37.72
N ARG A 629 -19.49 -2.91 37.57
CA ARG A 629 -18.14 -3.49 37.53
C ARG A 629 -17.14 -2.66 38.36
N PRO A 630 -17.21 -2.72 39.71
CA PRO A 630 -16.34 -1.92 40.57
C PRO A 630 -14.86 -2.33 40.48
N GLY A 631 -13.94 -1.39 40.70
CA GLY A 631 -12.49 -1.65 40.80
C GLY A 631 -11.69 -1.56 39.49
N ARG A 632 -12.28 -1.04 38.41
CA ARG A 632 -11.60 -0.83 37.10
C ARG A 632 -11.14 0.61 36.92
N ILE A 633 -11.79 1.54 37.63
CA ILE A 633 -11.38 2.94 37.77
C ILE A 633 -10.96 3.12 39.23
N ASP A 634 -9.67 3.34 39.43
CA ASP A 634 -9.08 3.56 40.76
C ASP A 634 -9.29 5.01 41.23
N GLN A 635 -9.28 5.95 40.28
CA GLN A 635 -9.45 7.36 40.59
C GLN A 635 -10.21 8.09 39.46
N ALA A 636 -11.30 8.75 39.82
CA ALA A 636 -11.92 9.77 39.00
C ALA A 636 -11.33 11.15 39.33
N ILE A 637 -10.99 11.94 38.31
CA ILE A 637 -10.41 13.28 38.41
C ILE A 637 -11.30 14.25 37.63
N GLU A 638 -11.83 15.23 38.35
CA GLU A 638 -12.65 16.29 37.76
C GLU A 638 -11.77 17.37 37.12
N PHE A 639 -12.11 17.75 35.90
CA PHE A 639 -11.57 18.85 35.12
C PHE A 639 -12.60 19.98 35.08
N PRO A 640 -12.68 20.82 36.13
CA PRO A 640 -13.67 21.88 36.23
C PRO A 640 -13.37 23.02 35.24
N LEU A 641 -14.31 23.96 35.13
CA LEU A 641 -14.05 25.22 34.44
C LEU A 641 -12.85 25.96 35.08
N PRO A 642 -12.04 26.70 34.29
CA PRO A 642 -10.88 27.41 34.80
C PRO A 642 -11.24 28.36 35.94
N ASP A 643 -10.49 28.28 37.03
CA ASP A 643 -10.54 29.25 38.12
C ASP A 643 -9.90 30.59 37.70
N GLU A 644 -9.81 31.56 38.62
CA GLU A 644 -9.25 32.88 38.31
C GLU A 644 -7.82 32.80 37.77
N GLU A 645 -6.97 31.97 38.39
CA GLU A 645 -5.60 31.73 37.94
C GLU A 645 -5.57 31.06 36.55
N GLY A 646 -6.44 30.07 36.32
CA GLY A 646 -6.57 29.40 35.04
C GLY A 646 -7.03 30.33 33.91
N ARG A 647 -8.00 31.22 34.17
CA ARG A 647 -8.44 32.22 33.20
C ARG A 647 -7.33 33.22 32.87
N ALA A 648 -6.58 33.69 33.87
CA ALA A 648 -5.42 34.55 33.64
C ALA A 648 -4.36 33.87 32.75
N LYS A 649 -4.09 32.58 32.97
CA LYS A 649 -3.20 31.78 32.11
C LYS A 649 -3.73 31.64 30.68
N LEU A 650 -5.05 31.41 30.50
CA LEU A 650 -5.67 31.33 29.17
C LEU A 650 -5.53 32.65 28.40
N ILE A 651 -5.81 33.79 29.06
CA ILE A 651 -5.67 35.11 28.44
C ILE A 651 -4.23 35.31 27.95
N ARG A 652 -3.24 34.98 28.79
CA ARG A 652 -1.82 35.07 28.42
C ARG A 652 -1.40 34.10 27.31
N LEU A 653 -1.98 32.89 27.28
CA LEU A 653 -1.70 31.89 26.25
C LEU A 653 -2.23 32.33 24.87
N TYR A 654 -3.44 32.90 24.83
CA TYR A 654 -4.09 33.31 23.58
C TYR A 654 -3.74 34.74 23.13
N SER A 655 -3.14 35.56 23.99
CA SER A 655 -2.69 36.92 23.63
C SER A 655 -1.34 36.96 22.90
N TYR A 656 -0.93 35.88 22.24
CA TYR A 656 0.37 35.78 21.59
C TYR A 656 0.58 36.93 20.58
N GLY A 657 1.62 37.74 20.80
CA GLY A 657 1.92 38.93 19.98
C GLY A 657 1.22 40.22 20.39
N ILE A 658 0.41 40.21 21.46
CA ILE A 658 -0.30 41.39 21.98
C ILE A 658 0.06 41.57 23.46
N THR A 659 0.49 42.78 23.84
CA THR A 659 0.71 43.13 25.25
C THR A 659 -0.64 43.42 25.92
N VAL A 660 -1.09 42.51 26.78
CA VAL A 660 -2.28 42.70 27.61
C VAL A 660 -1.83 43.20 28.99
N SER A 661 -2.39 44.30 29.46
CA SER A 661 -2.09 44.86 30.79
C SER A 661 -2.60 43.94 31.91
N ASP A 662 -1.90 43.90 33.04
CA ASP A 662 -2.31 43.11 34.21
C ASP A 662 -3.68 43.52 34.79
N ASP A 663 -4.21 44.70 34.43
CA ASP A 663 -5.58 45.12 34.79
C ASP A 663 -6.68 44.44 33.96
N VAL A 664 -6.32 43.80 32.84
CA VAL A 664 -7.22 43.12 31.89
C VAL A 664 -7.13 41.59 32.01
N VAL A 665 -5.99 41.08 32.48
CA VAL A 665 -5.74 39.67 32.83
C VAL A 665 -6.35 39.36 34.19
#